data_AF-H6LHW5-F1
#
_entry.id   AF-H6LHW5-F1
#
_cell.length_a   1.000
_cell.length_b   1.000
_cell.length_c   1.000
_cell.angle_alpha   90.00
_cell.angle_beta   90.00
_cell.angle_gamma   90.00
#
_symmetry.space_group_name_H-M   'P 1'
#
loop_
_entity.id
_entity.type
_entity.pdbx_description
1 polymer ?
#
loop_
_entity_poly.entity_id
_entity_poly.type
_entity_poly.pdbx_seq_one_letter_code
_entity_poly.pdbx_strand_id
1 'polypeptide(L)'
;MENSIKKRITQCLFIGIGLFIMVGLLPQTALAASHTISDGETLSIATGVLTKMDSSTQTLTISAGDTVEVDAGATASLTGSQNVHIICDPGVTLTLDSVTSDVSGRGGCALSFSGSSNTLILSGTNTLKSGEYEPGIQVEDGTEEGCTEIEIKGTGSLNVSGGQSAAGIGGGSVWQCGTITVSGGTVTATGGNNGAGIGAGENKDGGTITLSGGTINATGGGDGAGIGGGSKGAGGEISITGGMVTATGGSNGAGIGGGNNGAGGTITISGGTVAATGAWQSAGIGGGSKGTGGEISIIGGTVTASAGEYAAGIGGGMERNGGTVTISGGTVTVMGNHQGAGIGGGSAGHGGTITILGGTVTATGGQSGAGIGGGFLGDSGTISIKGGTVFAKQGRGGDNDIGHGYNGYDNSTVFSGDALVFLANDACVISDGSTLTHFPKSGPLYGFSLPDGWSDAGIYAPSYSLLYDDNGGTGSKNEKAPRDKTITVEDSSGLKNQGYTFKEWNTKADSSGISYAPGDSIIMSGDLTLYAIWTLEMAALVDSISPADGIAPIDGNVVITFNNNNMDTTVTGTVMMNGTTLSGGSWSNGSQTYTIPYSDLGYYQSCTIAISGFKNTNYITMEPASASFTTEAPADLLNLAVNTGILSPTFDPDTVVFSVDATGIDSIGITAKTIDPSANLTINGVGATSGSETNVSLDNSTNLIPIVVTAQDGSQKAYIISVKGRGNDGNLIINANLASLSLNAGLLSPGFNPGTTTYYANVGSNVDAIELTASALDEKAVMLLNGVILSQGGSQTIPLSLGNNEVELMVITQDASTKTYNLTINREANEATLSSLTLSQGVLSPAFATATTSYTTTVENAVDSLTVTPTATNSGATVTVNGQASSVPVNLTVGSNIITIEVTGSDSVSTITYTVEVTRQEPKTKEIGCSYQTHVENIGWQGFVSDGEISGTEGQSLRLEGIKIELDDQENLGIEYASYVENIGWQGFVSDGEISGTEGQALQLEAIKINLTGENADKYDIYYQVHAQNFGWLDWARNGEAAGTAGLGYRLEAIKIVVAPKGQAVPGDTQEPFVQS
;
A
#
# COMPACT_ATOMS: atom_id res chain seq x y z
N MET A 1 45.41 22.22 23.94
CA MET A 1 44.01 22.58 23.62
C MET A 1 43.00 22.01 24.61
N GLU A 2 43.39 21.09 25.52
CA GLU A 2 42.50 20.58 26.60
C GLU A 2 42.15 21.58 27.73
N ASN A 3 42.82 22.73 27.82
CA ASN A 3 42.62 23.70 28.91
C ASN A 3 41.66 24.86 28.59
N SER A 4 41.12 24.95 27.37
CA SER A 4 40.09 25.95 27.02
C SER A 4 38.66 25.44 27.23
N ILE A 5 38.43 24.12 27.13
CA ILE A 5 37.13 23.48 27.32
C ILE A 5 36.71 23.52 28.80
N LYS A 6 37.65 23.26 29.73
CA LYS A 6 37.39 23.34 31.18
C LYS A 6 37.09 24.74 31.73
N LYS A 7 37.29 25.80 30.93
CA LYS A 7 37.17 27.19 31.41
C LYS A 7 35.75 27.77 31.28
N ARG A 8 34.86 27.15 30.50
CA ARG A 8 33.46 27.60 30.34
C ARG A 8 32.45 26.89 31.26
N ILE A 9 32.80 25.73 31.81
CA ILE A 9 32.01 25.03 32.86
C ILE A 9 31.81 25.91 34.12
N THR A 10 32.68 26.90 34.35
CA THR A 10 32.52 27.87 35.46
C THR A 10 31.62 29.08 35.11
N GLN A 11 31.27 29.31 33.83
CA GLN A 11 30.48 30.48 33.42
C GLN A 11 28.97 30.22 33.34
N CYS A 12 28.50 29.00 33.06
CA CYS A 12 27.07 28.69 33.14
C CYS A 12 26.51 28.76 34.57
N LEU A 13 27.36 28.71 35.59
CA LEU A 13 26.95 28.84 36.99
C LEU A 13 26.75 30.30 37.47
N PHE A 14 27.03 31.34 36.66
CA PHE A 14 27.14 32.72 37.17
C PHE A 14 26.57 33.88 36.34
N ILE A 15 25.82 33.68 35.25
CA ILE A 15 25.27 34.80 34.43
C ILE A 15 23.77 35.00 34.66
N GLY A 16 23.37 35.00 35.93
CA GLY A 16 22.07 35.48 36.36
C GLY A 16 22.23 36.12 37.73
N ILE A 17 22.46 37.44 37.78
CA ILE A 17 22.08 38.40 38.84
C ILE A 17 22.73 39.75 38.50
N GLY A 18 21.92 40.72 38.08
CA GLY A 18 22.27 42.12 38.10
C GLY A 18 22.06 42.71 39.50
N LEU A 19 23.15 43.20 40.10
CA LEU A 19 23.24 44.33 41.05
C LEU A 19 22.42 44.26 42.37
N PHE A 20 23.07 43.89 43.49
CA PHE A 20 23.03 44.67 44.76
C PHE A 20 24.09 44.19 45.77
N ILE A 21 24.79 45.13 46.38
CA ILE A 21 25.82 44.95 47.42
C ILE A 21 25.15 44.67 48.78
N MET A 22 25.44 43.54 49.43
CA MET A 22 25.73 43.47 50.88
C MET A 22 26.20 42.08 51.32
N VAL A 23 27.25 42.07 52.14
CA VAL A 23 27.88 40.91 52.78
C VAL A 23 26.94 40.27 53.82
N GLY A 24 26.78 38.94 53.79
CA GLY A 24 26.17 38.20 54.91
C GLY A 24 25.86 36.72 54.62
N LEU A 25 26.77 35.84 55.04
CA LEU A 25 26.64 34.38 55.25
C LEU A 25 25.50 33.63 54.54
N LEU A 26 25.86 32.84 53.52
CA LEU A 26 25.14 31.61 53.14
C LEU A 26 26.13 30.44 53.06
N PRO A 27 25.71 29.20 53.40
CA PRO A 27 26.59 28.04 53.44
C PRO A 27 27.04 27.69 52.00
N GLN A 28 28.32 27.34 51.84
CA GLN A 28 28.84 26.78 50.58
C GLN A 28 28.02 25.54 50.21
N THR A 29 27.24 25.62 49.14
CA THR A 29 26.70 24.44 48.46
C THR A 29 27.86 23.68 47.83
N ALA A 30 27.89 22.36 48.01
CA ALA A 30 28.91 21.49 47.45
C ALA A 30 28.97 21.66 45.91
N LEU A 31 30.18 21.78 45.34
CA LEU A 31 30.38 21.72 43.90
C LEU A 31 29.87 20.37 43.37
N ALA A 32 29.06 20.40 42.30
CA ALA A 32 28.65 19.21 41.57
C ALA A 32 29.87 18.46 41.01
N ALA A 33 29.89 17.14 41.10
CA ALA A 33 30.92 16.32 40.46
C ALA A 33 30.56 16.10 38.98
N SER A 34 31.54 16.13 38.07
CA SER A 34 31.36 15.71 36.67
C SER A 34 31.94 14.32 36.44
N HIS A 35 31.24 13.52 35.63
CA HIS A 35 31.57 12.13 35.36
C HIS A 35 31.49 11.85 33.86
N THR A 36 32.59 11.39 33.26
CA THR A 36 32.71 11.18 31.81
C THR A 36 32.40 9.73 31.42
N ILE A 37 31.65 9.54 30.34
CA ILE A 37 31.37 8.27 29.67
C ILE A 37 32.11 8.25 28.34
N SER A 38 32.93 7.23 28.11
CA SER A 38 33.67 7.03 26.86
C SER A 38 32.96 6.03 25.92
N ASP A 39 33.44 5.93 24.68
CA ASP A 39 32.83 5.08 23.63
C ASP A 39 32.65 3.61 24.05
N GLY A 40 31.45 3.07 23.82
CA GLY A 40 31.05 1.70 24.13
C GLY A 40 30.66 1.43 25.59
N GLU A 41 30.59 2.46 26.44
CA GLU A 41 30.28 2.29 27.87
C GLU A 41 28.77 2.39 28.19
N THR A 42 28.34 1.63 29.21
CA THR A 42 26.98 1.67 29.76
C THR A 42 27.01 2.14 31.21
N LEU A 43 26.25 3.19 31.53
CA LEU A 43 26.12 3.75 32.87
C LEU A 43 24.71 3.49 33.43
N SER A 44 24.64 2.79 34.57
CA SER A 44 23.42 2.70 35.37
C SER A 44 23.38 3.79 36.45
N ILE A 45 22.49 4.75 36.30
CA ILE A 45 22.33 5.86 37.26
C ILE A 45 21.53 5.45 38.51
N ALA A 46 20.81 4.32 38.51
CA ALA A 46 19.99 3.88 39.65
C ALA A 46 20.77 3.29 40.86
N THR A 47 22.00 2.81 40.66
CA THR A 47 22.77 2.09 41.69
C THR A 47 24.11 2.74 42.06
N GLY A 48 24.50 3.82 41.39
CA GLY A 48 25.85 4.41 41.54
C GLY A 48 26.96 3.45 41.11
N VAL A 49 26.70 2.60 40.10
CA VAL A 49 27.67 1.65 39.57
C VAL A 49 27.90 1.95 38.10
N LEU A 50 29.06 2.55 37.80
CA LEU A 50 29.64 2.59 36.46
C LEU A 50 30.17 1.18 36.15
N THR A 51 29.61 0.49 35.16
CA THR A 51 30.18 -0.79 34.71
C THR A 51 31.19 -0.47 33.62
N LYS A 52 32.41 -0.10 34.03
CA LYS A 52 33.50 0.11 33.08
C LYS A 52 33.84 -1.25 32.44
N MET A 53 33.91 -1.32 31.12
CA MET A 53 34.43 -2.51 30.42
C MET A 53 35.98 -2.59 30.48
N ASP A 54 36.58 -2.13 31.60
CA ASP A 54 37.96 -2.43 31.96
C ASP A 54 38.02 -3.04 33.37
N SER A 55 39.04 -3.88 33.59
CA SER A 55 39.22 -4.74 34.77
C SER A 55 39.51 -4.02 36.10
N SER A 56 39.14 -2.74 36.26
CA SER A 56 39.30 -2.01 37.53
C SER A 56 37.96 -1.68 38.17
N THR A 57 37.61 -2.42 39.22
CA THR A 57 36.44 -2.14 40.07
C THR A 57 36.64 -0.83 40.85
N GLN A 58 36.21 0.30 40.28
CA GLN A 58 35.95 1.53 41.00
C GLN A 58 34.47 1.90 40.85
N THR A 59 33.74 1.87 41.96
CA THR A 59 32.35 2.32 42.04
C THR A 59 32.32 3.86 42.06
N LEU A 60 31.64 4.46 41.10
CA LEU A 60 31.46 5.91 40.98
C LEU A 60 30.01 6.27 41.36
N THR A 61 29.83 6.89 42.53
CA THR A 61 28.49 7.27 43.02
C THR A 61 28.06 8.60 42.41
N ILE A 62 27.12 8.54 41.46
CA ILE A 62 26.48 9.75 40.89
C ILE A 62 25.33 10.18 41.81
N SER A 63 25.46 11.38 42.35
CA SER A 63 24.49 12.00 43.26
C SER A 63 23.52 12.90 42.49
N ALA A 64 22.33 13.13 43.05
CA ALA A 64 21.38 14.08 42.49
C ALA A 64 21.99 15.49 42.42
N GLY A 65 22.14 16.04 41.21
CA GLY A 65 22.83 17.30 40.94
C GLY A 65 24.14 17.21 40.19
N ASP A 66 24.68 15.99 40.00
CA ASP A 66 25.91 15.78 39.26
C ASP A 66 25.70 15.94 37.75
N THR A 67 26.79 16.23 37.03
CA THR A 67 26.83 16.31 35.58
C THR A 67 27.42 15.04 34.99
N VAL A 68 26.76 14.48 33.99
CA VAL A 68 27.24 13.34 33.19
C VAL A 68 27.68 13.88 31.84
N GLU A 69 28.95 13.72 31.52
CA GLU A 69 29.54 14.14 30.24
C GLU A 69 29.75 12.91 29.35
N VAL A 70 29.39 12.98 28.07
CA VAL A 70 29.63 11.90 27.08
C VAL A 70 30.63 12.41 26.05
N ASP A 71 31.74 11.68 25.87
CA ASP A 71 32.86 12.10 25.01
C ASP A 71 32.47 12.23 23.53
N ALA A 72 33.15 13.13 22.81
CA ALA A 72 32.92 13.37 21.39
C ALA A 72 32.99 12.08 20.57
N GLY A 73 32.00 11.85 19.69
CA GLY A 73 31.92 10.66 18.83
C GLY A 73 31.54 9.35 19.52
N ALA A 74 31.27 9.36 20.83
CA ALA A 74 31.01 8.13 21.58
C ALA A 74 29.62 7.54 21.29
N THR A 75 29.54 6.21 21.29
CA THR A 75 28.30 5.45 21.41
C THR A 75 28.11 5.00 22.85
N ALA A 76 27.12 5.54 23.56
CA ALA A 76 26.91 5.31 24.99
C ALA A 76 25.48 4.89 25.32
N SER A 77 25.28 4.27 26.49
CA SER A 77 23.94 3.93 27.01
C SER A 77 23.76 4.38 28.46
N LEU A 78 22.64 5.03 28.77
CA LEU A 78 22.23 5.37 30.14
C LEU A 78 20.97 4.60 30.56
N THR A 79 20.95 4.11 31.81
CA THR A 79 19.78 3.41 32.38
C THR A 79 19.48 3.86 33.83
N GLY A 80 18.21 4.02 34.22
CA GLY A 80 17.80 4.26 35.63
C GLY A 80 17.33 5.68 35.96
N SER A 81 17.03 6.00 37.22
CA SER A 81 16.42 7.31 37.59
C SER A 81 17.28 8.09 38.60
N GLN A 82 17.79 9.28 38.21
CA GLN A 82 18.47 10.27 39.06
C GLN A 82 18.35 11.67 38.44
N ASN A 83 18.33 12.72 39.28
CA ASN A 83 18.29 14.12 38.82
C ASN A 83 19.69 14.60 38.39
N VAL A 84 20.13 14.22 37.19
CA VAL A 84 21.44 14.55 36.63
C VAL A 84 21.32 15.40 35.37
N HIS A 85 22.28 16.29 35.15
CA HIS A 85 22.43 17.02 33.90
C HIS A 85 23.28 16.18 32.95
N ILE A 86 22.78 15.86 31.75
CA ILE A 86 23.52 15.08 30.75
C ILE A 86 24.01 16.03 29.67
N ILE A 87 25.32 16.04 29.41
CA ILE A 87 25.97 16.86 28.38
C ILE A 87 26.72 15.91 27.45
N CYS A 88 26.46 16.02 26.15
CA CYS A 88 27.14 15.24 25.14
C CYS A 88 28.00 16.15 24.27
N ASP A 89 29.26 15.79 24.11
CA ASP A 89 30.16 16.40 23.14
C ASP A 89 29.71 16.08 21.69
N PRO A 90 30.30 16.69 20.65
CA PRO A 90 29.83 16.53 19.27
C PRO A 90 29.90 15.10 18.73
N GLY A 91 28.93 14.73 17.89
CA GLY A 91 28.90 13.45 17.17
C GLY A 91 28.49 12.23 18.02
N VAL A 92 27.82 12.44 19.16
CA VAL A 92 27.47 11.37 20.09
C VAL A 92 26.24 10.58 19.64
N THR A 93 26.30 9.25 19.79
CA THR A 93 25.12 8.37 19.74
C THR A 93 24.77 7.89 21.15
N LEU A 94 23.68 8.40 21.72
CA LEU A 94 23.27 8.08 23.08
C LEU A 94 22.00 7.22 23.11
N THR A 95 22.04 6.09 23.80
CA THR A 95 20.85 5.27 24.11
C THR A 95 20.32 5.62 25.51
N LEU A 96 19.05 6.00 25.61
CA LEU A 96 18.34 6.10 26.89
C LEU A 96 17.46 4.86 27.07
N ASP A 97 17.66 4.10 28.13
CA ASP A 97 16.84 2.96 28.49
C ASP A 97 16.27 3.10 29.91
N SER A 98 14.99 3.46 29.99
CA SER A 98 14.27 3.65 31.25
C SER A 98 14.90 4.72 32.16
N VAL A 99 15.24 5.87 31.57
CA VAL A 99 15.91 7.00 32.23
C VAL A 99 14.91 8.00 32.82
N THR A 100 15.13 8.48 34.05
CA THR A 100 14.36 9.62 34.59
C THR A 100 15.28 10.67 35.20
N SER A 101 15.19 11.91 34.71
CA SER A 101 15.90 13.07 35.26
C SER A 101 15.00 14.30 35.36
N ASP A 102 14.85 14.85 36.58
CA ASP A 102 14.18 16.14 36.82
C ASP A 102 15.15 17.15 37.43
N VAL A 103 15.60 18.10 36.61
CA VAL A 103 16.49 19.20 37.01
C VAL A 103 15.75 20.54 37.13
N SER A 104 14.42 20.53 37.17
CA SER A 104 13.61 21.76 37.19
C SER A 104 13.88 22.71 38.36
N GLY A 105 14.42 22.21 39.48
CA GLY A 105 14.83 23.03 40.62
C GLY A 105 16.25 23.59 40.57
N ARG A 106 17.02 23.38 39.48
CA ARG A 106 18.48 23.62 39.44
C ARG A 106 18.99 24.52 38.31
N GLY A 107 18.13 24.99 37.40
CA GLY A 107 18.47 26.01 36.39
C GLY A 107 19.36 25.52 35.23
N GLY A 108 19.20 24.28 34.78
CA GLY A 108 19.93 23.71 33.63
C GLY A 108 19.03 22.81 32.77
N CYS A 109 19.50 22.46 31.57
CA CYS A 109 18.81 21.50 30.71
C CYS A 109 18.95 20.07 31.26
N ALA A 110 18.01 19.17 30.98
CA ALA A 110 18.11 17.77 31.39
C ALA A 110 19.09 16.99 30.50
N LEU A 111 19.09 17.31 29.21
CA LEU A 111 19.98 16.72 28.20
C LEU A 111 20.38 17.80 27.17
N SER A 112 21.67 18.02 27.01
CA SER A 112 22.25 18.83 25.92
C SER A 112 23.24 18.01 25.11
N PHE A 113 23.30 18.32 23.83
CA PHE A 113 24.40 17.94 22.95
C PHE A 113 25.17 19.20 22.56
N SER A 114 26.28 19.04 21.88
CA SER A 114 27.02 20.13 21.23
C SER A 114 27.37 19.74 19.79
N GLY A 115 27.69 20.70 18.94
CA GLY A 115 28.04 20.47 17.54
C GLY A 115 26.94 19.81 16.72
N SER A 116 27.33 18.96 15.77
CA SER A 116 26.43 18.27 14.84
C SER A 116 26.56 16.73 14.92
N SER A 117 25.75 16.03 14.13
CA SER A 117 25.73 14.57 13.94
C SER A 117 25.41 13.77 15.20
N ASN A 118 24.55 14.32 16.05
CA ASN A 118 24.13 13.69 17.29
C ASN A 118 22.89 12.79 17.09
N THR A 119 22.88 11.63 17.75
CA THR A 119 21.78 10.66 17.70
C THR A 119 21.32 10.28 19.10
N LEU A 120 20.01 10.30 19.34
CA LEU A 120 19.35 9.80 20.54
C LEU A 120 18.51 8.56 20.22
N ILE A 121 18.86 7.42 20.80
CA ILE A 121 18.15 6.14 20.66
C ILE A 121 17.29 5.89 21.90
N LEU A 122 16.00 5.67 21.70
CA LEU A 122 15.03 5.43 22.77
C LEU A 122 14.79 3.93 22.97
N SER A 123 14.99 3.47 24.20
CA SER A 123 14.56 2.18 24.76
C SER A 123 13.80 2.42 26.07
N GLY A 124 12.91 1.50 26.44
CA GLY A 124 12.11 1.62 27.66
C GLY A 124 11.31 2.93 27.72
N THR A 125 11.06 3.45 28.93
CA THR A 125 10.33 4.71 29.14
C THR A 125 11.21 5.76 29.80
N ASN A 126 11.49 6.84 29.08
CA ASN A 126 12.38 7.92 29.50
C ASN A 126 11.59 9.18 29.85
N THR A 127 12.00 9.90 30.89
CA THR A 127 11.37 11.16 31.34
C THR A 127 12.43 12.22 31.67
N LEU A 128 12.39 13.36 31.00
CA LEU A 128 13.34 14.46 31.12
C LEU A 128 12.62 15.77 31.43
N LYS A 129 13.11 16.53 32.41
CA LYS A 129 12.52 17.82 32.77
C LYS A 129 13.58 18.85 33.16
N SER A 130 13.56 20.00 32.48
CA SER A 130 14.58 21.05 32.60
C SER A 130 14.20 22.20 33.55
N GLY A 131 15.20 22.99 33.91
CA GLY A 131 15.08 24.24 34.68
C GLY A 131 14.47 25.40 33.87
N GLU A 132 14.14 26.49 34.56
CA GLU A 132 13.64 27.73 33.96
C GLU A 132 14.52 28.20 32.79
N TYR A 133 13.90 28.67 31.70
CA TYR A 133 14.57 29.15 30.48
C TYR A 133 15.30 28.10 29.63
N GLU A 134 15.37 26.84 30.09
CA GLU A 134 16.09 25.77 29.43
C GLU A 134 15.15 24.74 28.78
N PRO A 135 15.46 24.28 27.56
CA PRO A 135 14.65 23.27 26.90
C PRO A 135 14.86 21.90 27.54
N GLY A 136 13.88 21.01 27.40
CA GLY A 136 13.98 19.63 27.89
C GLY A 136 15.15 18.87 27.24
N ILE A 137 15.30 19.03 25.93
CA ILE A 137 16.48 18.69 25.14
C ILE A 137 16.88 19.91 24.31
N GLN A 138 18.14 20.34 24.43
CA GLN A 138 18.63 21.56 23.79
C GLN A 138 19.13 21.32 22.36
N VAL A 139 18.60 22.09 21.41
CA VAL A 139 19.00 22.12 19.99
C VAL A 139 18.93 23.56 19.48
N GLU A 140 20.06 24.12 19.08
CA GLU A 140 20.29 25.54 18.85
C GLU A 140 21.00 25.85 17.54
N ASP A 141 20.62 26.94 16.89
CA ASP A 141 21.27 27.40 15.66
C ASP A 141 22.58 28.18 15.94
N GLY A 142 23.63 27.88 15.16
CA GLY A 142 24.65 28.86 14.81
C GLY A 142 25.75 29.23 15.82
N THR A 143 26.09 28.39 16.81
CA THR A 143 27.35 28.59 17.57
C THR A 143 28.21 27.32 17.54
N GLU A 144 29.54 27.47 17.40
CA GLU A 144 30.52 26.36 17.43
C GLU A 144 30.44 25.49 18.71
N GLU A 145 29.70 25.93 19.73
CA GLU A 145 29.56 25.28 21.04
C GLU A 145 28.16 24.65 21.29
N GLY A 146 27.12 24.96 20.50
CA GLY A 146 25.73 24.49 20.71
C GLY A 146 25.33 23.28 19.85
N CYS A 147 24.27 22.54 20.23
CA CYS A 147 23.73 21.42 19.45
C CYS A 147 23.00 21.91 18.20
N THR A 148 23.64 21.87 17.04
CA THR A 148 23.04 22.32 15.78
C THR A 148 22.05 21.34 15.18
N GLU A 149 22.21 20.03 15.44
CA GLU A 149 21.32 18.99 14.93
C GLU A 149 21.22 17.77 15.85
N ILE A 150 20.04 17.16 15.87
CA ILE A 150 19.79 15.86 16.54
C ILE A 150 18.86 14.96 15.73
N GLU A 151 19.16 13.66 15.68
CA GLU A 151 18.24 12.60 15.25
C GLU A 151 17.73 11.82 16.47
N ILE A 152 16.41 11.73 16.66
CA ILE A 152 15.74 10.92 17.67
C ILE A 152 15.10 9.68 17.01
N LYS A 153 15.47 8.48 17.48
CA LYS A 153 14.99 7.20 16.93
C LYS A 153 14.85 6.10 17.98
N GLY A 154 14.52 4.88 17.55
CA GLY A 154 14.36 3.71 18.42
C GLY A 154 12.89 3.32 18.60
N THR A 155 12.62 2.41 19.54
CA THR A 155 11.26 1.88 19.78
C THR A 155 10.69 2.23 21.16
N GLY A 156 11.51 2.83 22.03
CA GLY A 156 11.11 3.30 23.37
C GLY A 156 10.31 4.60 23.36
N SER A 157 9.95 5.08 24.55
CA SER A 157 9.21 6.33 24.75
C SER A 157 10.03 7.40 25.45
N LEU A 158 9.80 8.67 25.11
CA LEU A 158 10.40 9.86 25.71
C LEU A 158 9.30 10.83 26.13
N ASN A 159 9.24 11.17 27.41
CA ASN A 159 8.42 12.26 27.95
C ASN A 159 9.36 13.42 28.32
N VAL A 160 9.24 14.55 27.64
CA VAL A 160 10.18 15.65 27.81
C VAL A 160 9.44 16.98 28.00
N SER A 161 9.89 17.77 28.98
CA SER A 161 9.31 19.09 29.24
C SER A 161 10.37 20.17 29.46
N GLY A 162 10.20 21.29 28.76
CA GLY A 162 11.00 22.50 28.92
C GLY A 162 10.61 23.32 30.15
N GLY A 163 11.51 24.19 30.59
CA GLY A 163 11.21 25.23 31.57
C GLY A 163 10.50 26.43 30.95
N GLN A 164 10.14 27.41 31.80
CA GLN A 164 9.51 28.66 31.36
C GLN A 164 10.26 29.29 30.17
N SER A 165 9.51 29.75 29.17
CA SER A 165 10.01 30.37 27.93
C SER A 165 10.91 29.49 27.04
N ALA A 166 10.91 28.17 27.24
CA ALA A 166 11.72 27.22 26.47
C ALA A 166 10.92 26.03 25.94
N ALA A 167 11.42 25.43 24.86
CA ALA A 167 10.76 24.30 24.21
C ALA A 167 10.88 22.98 24.99
N GLY A 168 10.00 22.02 24.72
CA GLY A 168 10.21 20.64 25.17
C GLY A 168 11.47 20.04 24.54
N ILE A 169 11.57 20.11 23.22
CA ILE A 169 12.76 19.77 22.43
C ILE A 169 13.07 20.94 21.52
N GLY A 170 14.29 21.47 21.58
CA GLY A 170 14.78 22.51 20.68
C GLY A 170 15.38 23.70 21.41
N GLY A 171 14.97 24.92 21.06
CA GLY A 171 15.58 26.15 21.55
C GLY A 171 15.11 26.60 22.94
N GLY A 172 16.02 27.23 23.69
CA GLY A 172 15.72 27.97 24.93
C GLY A 172 15.26 29.40 24.69
N SER A 173 15.25 30.24 25.74
CA SER A 173 14.87 31.66 25.62
C SER A 173 15.93 32.55 24.95
N VAL A 174 17.16 32.05 24.83
CA VAL A 174 18.32 32.82 24.33
C VAL A 174 18.58 32.53 22.85
N TRP A 175 18.50 31.26 22.46
CA TRP A 175 18.97 30.76 21.16
C TRP A 175 17.82 30.27 20.28
N GLN A 176 17.97 30.42 18.96
CA GLN A 176 17.01 29.88 17.98
C GLN A 176 17.08 28.36 17.94
N CYS A 177 16.01 27.70 17.52
CA CYS A 177 16.03 26.24 17.38
C CYS A 177 16.86 25.82 16.16
N GLY A 178 17.72 24.82 16.34
CA GLY A 178 18.47 24.18 15.25
C GLY A 178 17.66 23.13 14.49
N THR A 179 18.31 22.07 14.03
CA THR A 179 17.69 21.00 13.25
C THR A 179 17.26 19.82 14.13
N ILE A 180 15.99 19.45 14.08
CA ILE A 180 15.43 18.31 14.83
C ILE A 180 14.89 17.29 13.85
N THR A 181 15.41 16.06 13.89
CA THR A 181 14.84 14.93 13.15
C THR A 181 14.27 13.89 14.12
N VAL A 182 13.04 13.44 13.88
CA VAL A 182 12.43 12.30 14.60
C VAL A 182 12.07 11.22 13.58
N SER A 183 12.76 10.08 13.65
CA SER A 183 12.58 8.94 12.73
C SER A 183 11.95 7.71 13.39
N GLY A 184 11.79 7.70 14.73
CA GLY A 184 11.15 6.61 15.46
C GLY A 184 10.87 6.90 16.94
N GLY A 185 10.24 5.94 17.62
CA GLY A 185 9.92 6.00 19.04
C GLY A 185 8.58 6.66 19.34
N THR A 186 8.22 6.74 20.63
CA THR A 186 7.06 7.53 21.10
C THR A 186 7.55 8.78 21.83
N VAL A 187 7.41 9.96 21.23
CA VAL A 187 7.92 11.22 21.77
C VAL A 187 6.77 12.10 22.23
N THR A 188 6.68 12.36 23.54
CA THR A 188 5.75 13.32 24.13
C THR A 188 6.53 14.54 24.59
N ALA A 189 6.40 15.67 23.90
CA ALA A 189 7.16 16.89 24.16
C ALA A 189 6.24 18.04 24.59
N THR A 190 6.54 18.66 25.74
CA THR A 190 5.75 19.76 26.31
C THR A 190 6.60 21.00 26.49
N GLY A 191 6.21 22.12 25.87
CA GLY A 191 6.86 23.41 26.08
C GLY A 191 6.56 23.98 27.46
N GLY A 192 7.49 24.75 28.03
CA GLY A 192 7.17 25.60 29.16
C GLY A 192 6.38 26.82 28.73
N ASN A 193 5.93 27.65 29.68
CA ASN A 193 5.11 28.83 29.35
C ASN A 193 5.80 29.72 28.29
N ASN A 194 5.18 29.91 27.12
CA ASN A 194 5.69 30.61 25.92
C ASN A 194 6.59 29.81 24.98
N GLY A 195 6.95 28.57 25.30
CA GLY A 195 7.79 27.70 24.46
C GLY A 195 6.98 26.67 23.69
N ALA A 196 7.50 26.22 22.56
CA ALA A 196 6.89 25.17 21.74
C ALA A 196 7.02 23.77 22.38
N GLY A 197 6.16 22.82 21.99
CA GLY A 197 6.38 21.41 22.34
C GLY A 197 7.69 20.91 21.73
N ILE A 198 7.79 21.00 20.40
CA ILE A 198 9.00 20.77 19.61
C ILE A 198 9.27 22.04 18.79
N GLY A 199 10.46 22.59 18.87
CA GLY A 199 10.84 23.83 18.19
C GLY A 199 11.47 24.82 19.16
N ALA A 200 10.94 26.04 19.25
CA ALA A 200 11.68 27.12 19.88
C ALA A 200 11.08 27.70 21.17
N GLY A 201 11.92 28.41 21.92
CA GLY A 201 11.54 29.22 23.08
C GLY A 201 10.96 30.59 22.70
N GLU A 202 10.72 31.43 23.70
CA GLU A 202 10.06 32.72 23.52
C GLU A 202 10.84 33.69 22.59
N ASN A 203 10.14 34.33 21.66
CA ASN A 203 10.65 35.24 20.62
C ASN A 203 11.57 34.58 19.57
N LYS A 204 11.49 33.25 19.41
CA LYS A 204 12.36 32.49 18.51
C LYS A 204 11.53 31.62 17.55
N ASP A 205 12.02 31.50 16.32
CA ASP A 205 11.38 30.71 15.27
C ASP A 205 11.71 29.22 15.41
N GLY A 206 10.79 28.35 14.95
CA GLY A 206 10.78 26.91 15.20
C GLY A 206 11.95 26.08 14.68
N GLY A 207 12.93 26.66 13.98
CA GLY A 207 14.05 25.93 13.39
C GLY A 207 13.64 25.03 12.23
N THR A 208 14.47 24.04 11.92
CA THR A 208 14.17 23.01 10.90
C THR A 208 13.76 21.71 11.57
N ILE A 209 12.52 21.27 11.38
CA ILE A 209 11.95 20.10 12.06
C ILE A 209 11.50 19.08 11.02
N THR A 210 12.10 17.88 11.05
CA THR A 210 11.73 16.76 10.17
C THR A 210 11.17 15.58 10.96
N LEU A 211 9.94 15.15 10.64
CA LEU A 211 9.24 14.04 11.28
C LEU A 211 8.98 12.95 10.24
N SER A 212 9.73 11.86 10.29
CA SER A 212 9.70 10.78 9.29
C SER A 212 9.12 9.46 9.81
N GLY A 213 8.98 9.30 11.13
CA GLY A 213 8.44 8.08 11.74
C GLY A 213 8.15 8.22 13.23
N GLY A 214 7.62 7.16 13.84
CA GLY A 214 7.26 7.13 15.28
C GLY A 214 5.88 7.72 15.60
N THR A 215 5.61 7.89 16.90
CA THR A 215 4.41 8.52 17.45
C THR A 215 4.81 9.78 18.20
N ILE A 216 4.41 10.96 17.71
CA ILE A 216 4.79 12.26 18.25
C ILE A 216 3.57 12.94 18.85
N ASN A 217 3.66 13.35 20.12
CA ASN A 217 2.66 14.13 20.84
C ASN A 217 3.30 15.43 21.33
N ALA A 218 3.13 16.51 20.59
CA ALA A 218 3.75 17.80 20.90
C ALA A 218 2.71 18.80 21.42
N THR A 219 2.96 19.37 22.60
CA THR A 219 2.06 20.34 23.25
C THR A 219 2.81 21.63 23.56
N GLY A 220 2.33 22.74 23.01
CA GLY A 220 2.87 24.07 23.29
C GLY A 220 2.54 24.53 24.71
N GLY A 221 3.45 25.26 25.35
CA GLY A 221 3.21 25.85 26.66
C GLY A 221 2.71 27.29 26.54
N GLY A 222 1.62 27.64 27.22
CA GLY A 222 1.10 29.01 27.30
C GLY A 222 0.74 29.63 25.94
N ASP A 223 1.73 30.17 25.24
CA ASP A 223 1.63 30.87 23.96
C ASP A 223 2.43 30.21 22.81
N GLY A 224 3.16 29.12 23.07
CA GLY A 224 3.96 28.43 22.06
C GLY A 224 3.13 27.48 21.19
N ALA A 225 3.64 27.16 20.00
CA ALA A 225 3.05 26.15 19.12
C ALA A 225 3.22 24.73 19.68
N GLY A 226 2.38 23.79 19.23
CA GLY A 226 2.65 22.37 19.46
C GLY A 226 4.00 21.99 18.83
N ILE A 227 4.13 22.27 17.54
CA ILE A 227 5.36 22.11 16.76
C ILE A 227 5.64 23.42 16.03
N GLY A 228 6.81 24.01 16.23
CA GLY A 228 7.25 25.24 15.57
C GLY A 228 7.68 26.33 16.54
N GLY A 229 7.14 27.54 16.38
CA GLY A 229 7.61 28.73 17.07
C GLY A 229 7.19 28.82 18.54
N GLY A 230 8.04 29.47 19.36
CA GLY A 230 7.61 29.98 20.66
C GLY A 230 6.75 31.24 20.51
N SER A 231 6.32 31.86 21.61
CA SER A 231 5.55 33.11 21.56
C SER A 231 6.31 34.17 20.73
N LYS A 232 5.63 34.80 19.78
CA LYS A 232 6.13 35.74 18.75
C LYS A 232 7.11 35.16 17.73
N GLY A 233 7.39 33.87 17.80
CA GLY A 233 8.21 33.14 16.84
C GLY A 233 7.38 32.52 15.72
N ALA A 234 7.87 32.58 14.50
CA ALA A 234 7.32 31.88 13.36
C ALA A 234 7.53 30.36 13.46
N GLY A 235 6.78 29.59 12.68
CA GLY A 235 6.84 28.13 12.70
C GLY A 235 8.17 27.50 12.30
N GLY A 236 9.06 28.24 11.63
CA GLY A 236 10.27 27.67 11.04
C GLY A 236 9.96 26.84 9.80
N GLU A 237 10.84 25.90 9.48
CA GLU A 237 10.68 24.94 8.39
C GLU A 237 10.29 23.57 8.98
N ILE A 238 9.09 23.09 8.67
CA ILE A 238 8.54 21.86 9.25
C ILE A 238 8.21 20.89 8.13
N SER A 239 8.86 19.73 8.11
CA SER A 239 8.64 18.65 7.14
C SER A 239 8.12 17.39 7.83
N ILE A 240 6.95 16.91 7.42
CA ILE A 240 6.34 15.67 7.91
C ILE A 240 6.21 14.68 6.76
N THR A 241 7.02 13.63 6.80
CA THR A 241 7.09 12.61 5.75
C THR A 241 6.49 11.28 6.19
N GLY A 242 6.30 11.05 7.49
CA GLY A 242 5.76 9.80 8.04
C GLY A 242 5.44 9.87 9.55
N GLY A 243 5.01 8.74 10.12
CA GLY A 243 4.65 8.62 11.54
C GLY A 243 3.23 9.07 11.90
N MET A 244 2.88 8.99 13.19
CA MET A 244 1.65 9.51 13.77
C MET A 244 1.98 10.77 14.56
N VAL A 245 1.53 11.94 14.11
CA VAL A 245 1.87 13.24 14.70
C VAL A 245 0.61 13.88 15.27
N THR A 246 0.58 14.12 16.57
CA THR A 246 -0.46 14.91 17.25
C THR A 246 0.19 16.18 17.80
N ALA A 247 -0.25 17.33 17.33
CA ALA A 247 0.30 18.63 17.71
C ALA A 247 -0.80 19.53 18.25
N THR A 248 -0.66 19.98 19.50
CA THR A 248 -1.63 20.85 20.18
C THR A 248 -0.96 22.14 20.59
N GLY A 249 -1.48 23.28 20.14
CA GLY A 249 -0.97 24.58 20.53
C GLY A 249 -1.20 24.88 22.01
N GLY A 250 -0.34 25.72 22.59
CA GLY A 250 -0.67 26.41 23.84
C GLY A 250 -1.86 27.37 23.63
N SER A 251 -2.40 27.96 24.69
CA SER A 251 -3.53 28.91 24.71
C SER A 251 -3.69 29.80 23.47
N ASN A 252 -2.60 30.32 22.88
CA ASN A 252 -2.63 31.16 21.69
C ASN A 252 -1.68 30.72 20.54
N GLY A 253 -1.09 29.53 20.64
CA GLY A 253 -0.18 28.98 19.62
C GLY A 253 -0.89 28.04 18.65
N ALA A 254 -0.37 27.92 17.43
CA ALA A 254 -0.88 26.95 16.47
C ALA A 254 -0.61 25.50 16.91
N GLY A 255 -1.36 24.54 16.39
CA GLY A 255 -1.00 23.13 16.51
C GLY A 255 0.38 22.89 15.89
N ILE A 256 0.50 23.21 14.60
CA ILE A 256 1.76 23.22 13.84
C ILE A 256 1.94 24.59 13.21
N GLY A 257 3.06 25.26 13.48
CA GLY A 257 3.39 26.56 12.90
C GLY A 257 3.76 27.59 13.96
N GLY A 258 3.17 28.78 13.91
CA GLY A 258 3.58 29.92 14.72
C GLY A 258 3.07 29.88 16.17
N GLY A 259 3.86 30.45 17.09
CA GLY A 259 3.35 30.81 18.41
C GLY A 259 2.49 32.08 18.37
N ASN A 260 2.06 32.58 19.53
CA ASN A 260 1.25 33.81 19.62
C ASN A 260 1.95 35.01 18.93
N ASN A 261 1.32 35.66 17.96
CA ASN A 261 1.85 36.68 17.04
C ASN A 261 2.90 36.19 16.03
N GLY A 262 3.14 34.88 15.95
CA GLY A 262 4.06 34.25 15.00
C GLY A 262 3.35 33.76 13.75
N ALA A 263 3.97 33.96 12.58
CA ALA A 263 3.50 33.40 11.31
C ALA A 263 3.69 31.87 11.25
N GLY A 264 2.95 31.19 10.37
CA GLY A 264 2.99 29.73 10.26
C GLY A 264 4.32 29.11 9.86
N GLY A 265 5.24 29.88 9.27
CA GLY A 265 6.49 29.34 8.69
C GLY A 265 6.22 28.57 7.39
N THR A 266 7.16 27.70 7.02
CA THR A 266 7.07 26.82 5.86
C THR A 266 6.79 25.40 6.33
N ILE A 267 5.62 24.85 5.98
CA ILE A 267 5.13 23.57 6.48
C ILE A 267 4.86 22.65 5.29
N THR A 268 5.60 21.56 5.18
CA THR A 268 5.41 20.52 4.16
C THR A 268 4.97 19.22 4.79
N ILE A 269 3.86 18.65 4.33
CA ILE A 269 3.36 17.33 4.75
C ILE A 269 3.27 16.44 3.52
N SER A 270 4.18 15.48 3.40
CA SER A 270 4.19 14.51 2.29
C SER A 270 3.72 13.11 2.68
N GLY A 271 3.52 12.84 3.97
CA GLY A 271 3.08 11.54 4.47
C GLY A 271 2.70 11.53 5.96
N GLY A 272 2.42 10.35 6.51
CA GLY A 272 2.04 10.16 7.91
C GLY A 272 0.55 10.44 8.22
N THR A 273 0.19 10.26 9.49
CA THR A 273 -1.11 10.63 10.06
C THR A 273 -0.91 11.83 10.98
N VAL A 274 -1.39 13.00 10.57
CA VAL A 274 -1.17 14.28 11.26
C VAL A 274 -2.49 14.80 11.83
N ALA A 275 -2.51 15.09 13.11
CA ALA A 275 -3.62 15.73 13.81
C ALA A 275 -3.11 17.01 14.49
N ALA A 276 -3.54 18.17 14.00
CA ALA A 276 -3.08 19.47 14.47
C ALA A 276 -4.24 20.28 15.02
N THR A 277 -4.15 20.72 16.28
CA THR A 277 -5.20 21.48 16.95
C THR A 277 -4.64 22.80 17.48
N GLY A 278 -5.18 23.91 16.96
CA GLY A 278 -4.94 25.24 17.50
C GLY A 278 -5.81 25.49 18.73
N ALA A 279 -5.32 26.29 19.67
CA ALA A 279 -6.10 26.78 20.79
C ALA A 279 -6.75 28.14 20.45
N TRP A 280 -7.04 28.97 21.46
CA TRP A 280 -7.78 30.22 21.29
C TRP A 280 -7.13 31.16 20.26
N GLN A 281 -7.88 31.52 19.21
CA GLN A 281 -7.48 32.45 18.13
C GLN A 281 -6.36 31.97 17.21
N SER A 282 -5.99 30.70 17.27
CA SER A 282 -4.86 30.13 16.53
C SER A 282 -5.26 28.99 15.60
N ALA A 283 -4.53 28.83 14.50
CA ALA A 283 -4.82 27.82 13.49
C ALA A 283 -4.45 26.41 13.95
N GLY A 284 -5.07 25.40 13.35
CA GLY A 284 -4.61 24.02 13.48
C GLY A 284 -3.21 23.87 12.88
N ILE A 285 -3.08 24.27 11.62
CA ILE A 285 -1.81 24.36 10.89
C ILE A 285 -1.67 25.77 10.33
N GLY A 286 -0.61 26.48 10.66
CA GLY A 286 -0.33 27.83 10.18
C GLY A 286 -0.08 28.82 11.32
N GLY A 287 -0.73 29.97 11.28
CA GLY A 287 -0.44 31.08 12.19
C GLY A 287 -0.94 30.87 13.61
N GLY A 288 -0.17 31.33 14.60
CA GLY A 288 -0.68 31.52 15.96
C GLY A 288 -1.68 32.69 16.03
N SER A 289 -2.16 33.04 17.23
CA SER A 289 -3.04 34.21 17.37
C SER A 289 -2.39 35.46 16.77
N LYS A 290 -3.10 36.17 15.89
CA LYS A 290 -2.56 37.33 15.14
C LYS A 290 -1.33 37.01 14.28
N GLY A 291 -1.09 35.74 13.93
CA GLY A 291 -0.11 35.29 12.94
C GLY A 291 -0.73 34.99 11.59
N THR A 292 -0.01 35.27 10.49
CA THR A 292 -0.41 34.85 9.13
C THR A 292 -0.16 33.35 8.93
N GLY A 293 -0.86 32.73 7.98
CA GLY A 293 -0.80 31.28 7.79
C GLY A 293 0.54 30.70 7.33
N GLY A 294 1.46 31.51 6.79
CA GLY A 294 2.73 31.03 6.26
C GLY A 294 2.57 30.33 4.90
N GLU A 295 3.52 29.45 4.56
CA GLU A 295 3.52 28.63 3.35
C GLU A 295 3.28 27.18 3.73
N ILE A 296 2.15 26.62 3.28
CA ILE A 296 1.70 25.28 3.68
C ILE A 296 1.53 24.43 2.43
N SER A 297 2.27 23.33 2.33
CA SER A 297 2.22 22.37 1.24
C SER A 297 1.82 20.99 1.76
N ILE A 298 0.69 20.46 1.30
CA ILE A 298 0.26 19.09 1.60
C ILE A 298 0.31 18.27 0.32
N ILE A 299 1.26 17.34 0.28
CA ILE A 299 1.55 16.47 -0.86
C ILE A 299 0.96 15.07 -0.65
N GLY A 300 0.80 14.64 0.61
CA GLY A 300 0.32 13.31 0.96
C GLY A 300 -0.05 13.15 2.45
N GLY A 301 -0.33 11.91 2.87
CA GLY A 301 -0.69 11.59 4.26
C GLY A 301 -2.18 11.76 4.58
N THR A 302 -2.53 11.50 5.84
CA THR A 302 -3.86 11.77 6.42
C THR A 302 -3.75 12.93 7.39
N VAL A 303 -4.29 14.10 7.03
CA VAL A 303 -4.15 15.34 7.79
C VAL A 303 -5.51 15.74 8.36
N THR A 304 -5.57 15.95 9.67
CA THR A 304 -6.71 16.53 10.37
C THR A 304 -6.27 17.82 11.04
N ALA A 305 -6.86 18.95 10.68
CA ALA A 305 -6.56 20.24 11.29
C ALA A 305 -7.81 20.89 11.89
N SER A 306 -7.76 21.27 13.16
CA SER A 306 -8.83 22.00 13.84
C SER A 306 -8.29 23.32 14.37
N ALA A 307 -8.94 24.41 14.00
CA ALA A 307 -8.66 25.72 14.60
C ALA A 307 -9.17 25.76 16.05
N GLY A 308 -8.73 26.76 16.81
CA GLY A 308 -9.57 27.28 17.89
C GLY A 308 -10.47 28.41 17.42
N GLU A 309 -11.24 28.99 18.34
CA GLU A 309 -12.17 30.08 18.07
C GLU A 309 -11.51 31.22 17.28
N TYR A 310 -12.17 31.76 16.25
CA TYR A 310 -11.75 32.89 15.39
C TYR A 310 -10.59 32.64 14.42
N ALA A 311 -10.06 31.43 14.30
CA ALA A 311 -8.95 31.11 13.40
C ALA A 311 -9.32 30.08 12.34
N ALA A 312 -8.46 29.96 11.31
CA ALA A 312 -8.63 28.97 10.25
C ALA A 312 -8.16 27.58 10.68
N GLY A 313 -8.78 26.51 10.15
CA GLY A 313 -8.29 25.15 10.37
C GLY A 313 -6.86 24.99 9.84
N ILE A 314 -6.67 25.39 8.58
CA ILE A 314 -5.36 25.60 7.95
C ILE A 314 -5.29 27.03 7.45
N GLY A 315 -4.28 27.78 7.88
CA GLY A 315 -4.04 29.15 7.44
C GLY A 315 -3.87 30.12 8.61
N GLY A 316 -4.58 31.24 8.58
CA GLY A 316 -4.34 32.39 9.47
C GLY A 316 -4.95 32.26 10.85
N GLY A 317 -4.29 32.89 11.84
CA GLY A 317 -4.90 33.18 13.13
C GLY A 317 -5.93 34.32 13.04
N MET A 318 -6.52 34.68 14.18
CA MET A 318 -7.49 35.80 14.23
C MET A 318 -6.93 37.09 13.62
N GLU A 319 -7.75 37.79 12.83
CA GLU A 319 -7.45 39.06 12.12
C GLU A 319 -6.34 38.94 11.07
N ARG A 320 -5.94 37.72 10.69
CA ARG A 320 -4.82 37.51 9.75
C ARG A 320 -5.16 36.62 8.57
N ASN A 321 -4.41 36.85 7.50
CA ASN A 321 -4.60 36.20 6.23
C ASN A 321 -4.11 34.75 6.24
N GLY A 322 -4.73 33.93 5.38
CA GLY A 322 -4.46 32.50 5.25
C GLY A 322 -3.08 32.08 4.79
N GLY A 323 -2.26 33.02 4.28
CA GLY A 323 -0.96 32.70 3.70
C GLY A 323 -1.11 31.99 2.34
N THR A 324 -0.16 31.14 2.01
CA THR A 324 -0.18 30.31 0.80
C THR A 324 -0.43 28.85 1.21
N VAL A 325 -1.51 28.25 0.71
CA VAL A 325 -1.85 26.85 0.97
C VAL A 325 -1.93 26.10 -0.35
N THR A 326 -1.06 25.09 -0.53
CA THR A 326 -1.08 24.20 -1.68
C THR A 326 -1.37 22.78 -1.24
N ILE A 327 -2.40 22.14 -1.81
CA ILE A 327 -2.73 20.74 -1.55
C ILE A 327 -2.65 19.98 -2.88
N SER A 328 -1.68 19.07 -3.02
CA SER A 328 -1.49 18.25 -4.22
C SER A 328 -1.84 16.78 -4.01
N GLY A 329 -2.05 16.33 -2.77
CA GLY A 329 -2.42 14.95 -2.46
C GLY A 329 -2.83 14.73 -1.00
N GLY A 330 -3.04 13.46 -0.62
CA GLY A 330 -3.43 13.06 0.73
C GLY A 330 -4.94 13.11 1.02
N THR A 331 -5.31 12.73 2.24
CA THR A 331 -6.66 12.90 2.79
C THR A 331 -6.62 14.02 3.83
N VAL A 332 -7.25 15.15 3.54
CA VAL A 332 -7.15 16.38 4.34
C VAL A 332 -8.53 16.72 4.89
N THR A 333 -8.71 16.69 6.20
CA THR A 333 -9.95 17.07 6.88
C THR A 333 -9.68 18.29 7.76
N VAL A 334 -10.37 19.38 7.52
CA VAL A 334 -10.12 20.64 8.22
C VAL A 334 -11.40 21.27 8.74
N MET A 335 -11.29 21.88 9.91
CA MET A 335 -12.38 22.56 10.58
C MET A 335 -11.93 23.93 11.07
N GLY A 336 -12.54 24.97 10.53
CA GLY A 336 -12.59 26.30 11.14
C GLY A 336 -13.56 26.30 12.31
N ASN A 337 -13.22 27.00 13.39
CA ASN A 337 -14.13 27.28 14.49
C ASN A 337 -14.65 28.73 14.40
N HIS A 338 -15.52 29.15 15.32
CA HIS A 338 -16.31 30.41 15.26
C HIS A 338 -15.63 31.54 14.46
N GLN A 339 -16.21 31.96 13.33
CA GLN A 339 -15.76 33.03 12.42
C GLN A 339 -14.52 32.77 11.55
N GLY A 340 -13.81 31.66 11.69
CA GLY A 340 -12.68 31.30 10.84
C GLY A 340 -13.05 30.38 9.67
N ALA A 341 -12.24 30.39 8.61
CA ALA A 341 -12.39 29.49 7.47
C ALA A 341 -11.93 28.05 7.80
N GLY A 342 -12.37 27.07 7.02
CA GLY A 342 -11.76 25.73 7.06
C GLY A 342 -10.30 25.79 6.58
N ILE A 343 -10.10 26.27 5.35
CA ILE A 343 -8.80 26.62 4.76
C ILE A 343 -8.82 28.11 4.40
N GLY A 344 -7.85 28.88 4.89
CA GLY A 344 -7.67 30.28 4.52
C GLY A 344 -7.61 31.22 5.73
N GLY A 345 -8.45 32.24 5.77
CA GLY A 345 -8.35 33.33 6.74
C GLY A 345 -9.01 33.06 8.10
N GLY A 346 -8.47 33.66 9.16
CA GLY A 346 -9.17 33.79 10.44
C GLY A 346 -10.31 34.82 10.38
N SER A 347 -10.97 35.11 11.50
CA SER A 347 -11.97 36.19 11.60
C SER A 347 -11.34 37.52 11.19
N ALA A 348 -11.99 38.28 10.31
CA ALA A 348 -11.48 39.47 9.59
C ALA A 348 -10.21 39.25 8.75
N GLY A 349 -9.77 38.01 8.58
CA GLY A 349 -8.62 37.61 7.78
C GLY A 349 -9.03 37.19 6.37
N HIS A 350 -8.26 37.61 5.37
CA HIS A 350 -8.49 37.24 3.98
C HIS A 350 -8.00 35.82 3.69
N GLY A 351 -8.61 35.14 2.71
CA GLY A 351 -8.33 33.73 2.39
C GLY A 351 -6.89 33.41 2.00
N GLY A 352 -6.10 34.39 1.56
CA GLY A 352 -4.73 34.16 1.08
C GLY A 352 -4.72 33.55 -0.32
N THR A 353 -3.68 32.78 -0.65
CA THR A 353 -3.56 32.05 -1.92
C THR A 353 -3.76 30.56 -1.66
N ILE A 354 -4.85 29.99 -2.15
CA ILE A 354 -5.22 28.59 -1.93
C ILE A 354 -5.22 27.86 -3.27
N THR A 355 -4.38 26.85 -3.41
CA THR A 355 -4.28 26.00 -4.61
C THR A 355 -4.53 24.54 -4.25
N ILE A 356 -5.52 23.91 -4.87
CA ILE A 356 -5.76 22.46 -4.73
C ILE A 356 -5.54 21.80 -6.09
N LEU A 357 -4.53 20.93 -6.16
CA LEU A 357 -4.13 20.18 -7.34
C LEU A 357 -4.54 18.69 -7.26
N GLY A 358 -4.80 18.16 -6.06
CA GLY A 358 -5.10 16.74 -5.87
C GLY A 358 -5.49 16.38 -4.43
N GLY A 359 -5.65 15.08 -4.16
CA GLY A 359 -6.05 14.55 -2.85
C GLY A 359 -7.57 14.54 -2.62
N THR A 360 -8.00 14.06 -1.45
CA THR A 360 -9.37 14.23 -0.97
C THR A 360 -9.41 15.22 0.19
N VAL A 361 -10.05 16.36 -0.01
CA VAL A 361 -10.05 17.51 0.89
C VAL A 361 -11.46 17.73 1.41
N THR A 362 -11.67 17.72 2.72
CA THR A 362 -12.92 18.09 3.38
C THR A 362 -12.67 19.33 4.23
N ALA A 363 -13.23 20.47 3.83
CA ALA A 363 -13.04 21.75 4.49
C ALA A 363 -14.36 22.32 5.01
N THR A 364 -14.46 22.45 6.33
CA THR A 364 -15.64 23.01 7.00
C THR A 364 -15.30 24.32 7.69
N GLY A 365 -16.00 25.40 7.35
CA GLY A 365 -15.87 26.70 8.00
C GLY A 365 -16.54 26.75 9.38
N GLY A 366 -16.06 27.65 10.23
CA GLY A 366 -16.73 27.98 11.49
C GLY A 366 -17.92 28.90 11.30
N GLN A 367 -18.68 29.19 12.37
CA GLN A 367 -19.84 30.11 12.30
C GLN A 367 -19.48 31.39 11.53
N SER A 368 -20.17 31.72 10.45
CA SER A 368 -19.88 32.90 9.61
C SER A 368 -18.59 32.87 8.77
N GLY A 369 -17.82 31.78 8.75
CA GLY A 369 -16.64 31.59 7.87
C GLY A 369 -16.91 30.64 6.69
N ALA A 370 -16.11 30.76 5.64
CA ALA A 370 -16.16 29.89 4.46
C ALA A 370 -15.54 28.51 4.73
N GLY A 371 -15.91 27.50 3.95
CA GLY A 371 -15.18 26.22 3.92
C GLY A 371 -13.75 26.44 3.43
N ILE A 372 -13.61 27.09 2.28
CA ILE A 372 -12.33 27.48 1.68
C ILE A 372 -12.38 28.96 1.30
N GLY A 373 -11.45 29.77 1.83
CA GLY A 373 -11.35 31.21 1.54
C GLY A 373 -11.34 32.06 2.81
N GLY A 374 -12.19 33.08 2.88
CA GLY A 374 -12.17 34.09 3.94
C GLY A 374 -12.91 33.69 5.23
N GLY A 375 -12.48 34.27 6.35
CA GLY A 375 -13.27 34.26 7.59
C GLY A 375 -14.37 35.33 7.60
N PHE A 376 -15.04 35.55 8.74
CA PHE A 376 -16.03 36.62 8.92
C PHE A 376 -15.43 37.99 8.54
N LEU A 377 -16.09 38.80 7.70
CA LEU A 377 -15.57 40.06 7.12
C LEU A 377 -14.30 39.91 6.26
N GLY A 378 -13.81 38.69 6.06
CA GLY A 378 -12.61 38.40 5.29
C GLY A 378 -12.95 38.07 3.86
N ASP A 379 -12.21 38.68 2.95
CA ASP A 379 -12.35 38.41 1.51
C ASP A 379 -11.84 37.03 1.14
N SER A 380 -12.28 36.54 -0.02
CA SER A 380 -11.97 35.21 -0.55
C SER A 380 -10.47 34.92 -0.78
N GLY A 381 -9.65 35.95 -1.01
CA GLY A 381 -8.26 35.77 -1.48
C GLY A 381 -8.22 35.27 -2.94
N THR A 382 -7.20 34.50 -3.30
CA THR A 382 -7.05 33.80 -4.59
C THR A 382 -7.26 32.31 -4.37
N ILE A 383 -8.23 31.71 -5.06
CA ILE A 383 -8.57 30.29 -4.89
C ILE A 383 -8.51 29.59 -6.25
N SER A 384 -7.69 28.55 -6.38
CA SER A 384 -7.51 27.77 -7.60
C SER A 384 -7.67 26.28 -7.30
N ILE A 385 -8.72 25.64 -7.83
CA ILE A 385 -8.99 24.22 -7.62
C ILE A 385 -8.90 23.51 -8.98
N LYS A 386 -7.79 22.82 -9.20
CA LYS A 386 -7.42 22.20 -10.49
C LYS A 386 -7.49 20.68 -10.50
N GLY A 387 -7.51 20.00 -9.35
CA GLY A 387 -7.67 18.56 -9.25
C GLY A 387 -8.09 18.07 -7.86
N GLY A 388 -8.26 16.76 -7.70
CA GLY A 388 -8.68 16.13 -6.45
C GLY A 388 -10.20 16.02 -6.24
N THR A 389 -10.58 15.50 -5.07
CA THR A 389 -11.97 15.39 -4.60
C THR A 389 -12.15 16.35 -3.43
N VAL A 390 -12.87 17.45 -3.62
CA VAL A 390 -13.01 18.52 -2.62
C VAL A 390 -14.45 18.58 -2.11
N PHE A 391 -14.62 18.47 -0.80
CA PHE A 391 -15.84 18.75 -0.07
C PHE A 391 -15.64 20.07 0.67
N ALA A 392 -16.27 21.18 0.22
CA ALA A 392 -16.27 22.46 0.93
C ALA A 392 -17.64 22.84 1.53
N LYS A 393 -17.66 23.21 2.82
CA LYS A 393 -18.88 23.55 3.57
C LYS A 393 -18.68 24.79 4.43
N GLN A 394 -19.54 25.78 4.29
CA GLN A 394 -19.58 26.95 5.15
C GLN A 394 -20.09 26.60 6.55
N GLY A 395 -19.66 27.38 7.55
CA GLY A 395 -20.24 27.25 8.87
C GLY A 395 -21.60 27.94 8.99
N ARG A 396 -22.27 27.74 10.12
CA ARG A 396 -23.61 28.30 10.37
C ARG A 396 -23.60 29.83 10.21
N GLY A 397 -24.43 30.34 9.30
CA GLY A 397 -24.52 31.79 9.03
C GLY A 397 -23.31 32.37 8.28
N GLY A 398 -22.47 31.52 7.68
CA GLY A 398 -21.55 31.93 6.61
C GLY A 398 -22.30 32.09 5.29
N ASP A 399 -21.71 32.86 4.37
CA ASP A 399 -22.34 33.18 3.08
C ASP A 399 -22.00 32.14 2.00
N ASN A 400 -20.75 31.64 1.95
CA ASN A 400 -20.28 30.75 0.86
C ASN A 400 -19.47 29.53 1.33
N ASP A 401 -19.65 28.40 0.65
CA ASP A 401 -18.86 27.18 0.86
C ASP A 401 -17.39 27.38 0.40
N ILE A 402 -17.21 28.06 -0.73
CA ILE A 402 -15.91 28.51 -1.28
C ILE A 402 -16.04 30.01 -1.63
N GLY A 403 -15.20 30.86 -1.02
CA GLY A 403 -15.24 32.32 -1.24
C GLY A 403 -15.02 33.12 0.04
N HIS A 404 -15.66 34.28 0.17
CA HIS A 404 -15.63 35.11 1.37
C HIS A 404 -16.50 34.53 2.51
N GLY A 405 -16.17 34.91 3.76
CA GLY A 405 -17.06 34.68 4.91
C GLY A 405 -18.13 35.78 5.02
N TYR A 406 -18.99 35.69 6.03
CA TYR A 406 -20.14 36.59 6.18
C TYR A 406 -19.73 38.08 6.19
N ASN A 407 -20.40 38.91 5.38
CA ASN A 407 -20.11 40.34 5.18
C ASN A 407 -18.69 40.65 4.64
N GLY A 408 -17.95 39.67 4.13
CA GLY A 408 -16.71 39.89 3.37
C GLY A 408 -16.99 40.35 1.93
N TYR A 409 -15.94 40.71 1.19
CA TYR A 409 -16.05 41.03 -0.23
C TYR A 409 -15.43 39.92 -1.09
N ASP A 410 -15.97 39.72 -2.29
CA ASP A 410 -15.36 38.82 -3.27
C ASP A 410 -14.38 39.55 -4.17
N ASN A 411 -13.15 39.05 -4.12
CA ASN A 411 -12.03 39.55 -4.92
C ASN A 411 -11.38 38.38 -5.70
N SER A 412 -11.90 37.15 -5.55
CA SER A 412 -11.27 35.92 -6.04
C SER A 412 -11.63 35.58 -7.48
N THR A 413 -10.63 35.17 -8.25
CA THR A 413 -10.83 34.40 -9.48
C THR A 413 -10.85 32.90 -9.13
N VAL A 414 -12.04 32.32 -8.92
CA VAL A 414 -12.16 30.87 -8.74
C VAL A 414 -12.13 30.19 -10.11
N PHE A 415 -11.03 29.52 -10.43
CA PHE A 415 -10.95 28.63 -11.59
C PHE A 415 -11.17 27.20 -11.11
N SER A 416 -12.29 26.58 -11.49
CA SER A 416 -12.43 25.13 -11.36
C SER A 416 -11.95 24.46 -12.66
N GLY A 417 -10.82 23.74 -12.54
CA GLY A 417 -10.26 22.86 -13.57
C GLY A 417 -10.74 21.41 -13.39
N ASP A 418 -9.86 20.43 -13.55
CA ASP A 418 -10.18 18.98 -13.58
C ASP A 418 -10.55 18.33 -12.22
N ALA A 419 -11.03 19.11 -11.24
CA ALA A 419 -11.36 18.65 -9.89
C ALA A 419 -12.84 18.24 -9.71
N LEU A 420 -13.11 17.20 -8.93
CA LEU A 420 -14.45 16.85 -8.42
C LEU A 420 -14.75 17.66 -7.16
N VAL A 421 -15.64 18.64 -7.26
CA VAL A 421 -16.01 19.51 -6.13
C VAL A 421 -17.46 19.22 -5.70
N PHE A 422 -17.65 18.97 -4.40
CA PHE A 422 -18.94 18.80 -3.73
C PHE A 422 -19.16 19.95 -2.77
N LEU A 423 -20.38 20.49 -2.76
CA LEU A 423 -20.80 21.62 -1.94
C LEU A 423 -21.98 21.20 -1.04
N ALA A 424 -22.12 21.87 0.10
CA ALA A 424 -23.19 21.56 1.05
C ALA A 424 -24.45 22.41 0.78
N ASN A 425 -24.29 23.65 0.29
CA ASN A 425 -25.40 24.60 0.10
C ASN A 425 -25.45 25.23 -1.31
N ASP A 426 -24.80 24.60 -2.29
CA ASP A 426 -24.81 24.95 -3.72
C ASP A 426 -24.33 26.38 -4.07
N ALA A 427 -23.52 27.02 -3.22
CA ALA A 427 -23.05 28.40 -3.43
C ALA A 427 -21.53 28.49 -3.58
N CYS A 428 -21.09 28.94 -4.76
CA CYS A 428 -19.75 29.44 -5.02
C CYS A 428 -19.87 30.78 -5.78
N VAL A 429 -19.09 31.78 -5.37
CA VAL A 429 -19.09 33.11 -5.99
C VAL A 429 -17.77 33.34 -6.72
N ILE A 430 -17.84 33.84 -7.94
CA ILE A 430 -16.69 34.14 -8.80
C ILE A 430 -16.46 35.65 -8.92
N SER A 431 -15.27 36.05 -9.41
CA SER A 431 -14.73 37.42 -9.42
C SER A 431 -15.64 38.52 -10.00
N ASP A 432 -16.63 38.19 -10.82
CA ASP A 432 -17.56 39.17 -11.41
C ASP A 432 -18.77 39.48 -10.51
N GLY A 433 -18.82 38.91 -9.30
CA GLY A 433 -19.91 39.06 -8.35
C GLY A 433 -21.13 38.21 -8.67
N SER A 434 -21.05 37.29 -9.66
CA SER A 434 -22.12 36.34 -9.92
C SER A 434 -22.05 35.15 -8.97
N THR A 435 -23.17 34.88 -8.28
CA THR A 435 -23.36 33.66 -7.50
C THR A 435 -23.82 32.56 -8.46
N LEU A 436 -22.97 31.54 -8.68
CA LEU A 436 -23.39 30.33 -9.38
C LEU A 436 -24.26 29.51 -8.42
N THR A 437 -25.58 29.73 -8.47
CA THR A 437 -26.57 29.06 -7.62
C THR A 437 -27.23 27.85 -8.28
N HIS A 438 -26.80 27.47 -9.49
CA HIS A 438 -27.32 26.33 -10.24
C HIS A 438 -26.20 25.70 -11.07
N PHE A 439 -25.58 24.65 -10.53
CA PHE A 439 -24.66 23.79 -11.26
C PHE A 439 -25.44 22.69 -11.98
N PRO A 440 -25.06 22.29 -13.21
CA PRO A 440 -25.74 21.20 -13.90
C PRO A 440 -25.52 19.89 -13.13
N LYS A 441 -26.60 19.21 -12.76
CA LYS A 441 -26.55 17.83 -12.25
C LYS A 441 -25.86 16.93 -13.29
N SER A 442 -24.63 16.51 -13.04
CA SER A 442 -24.12 15.29 -13.67
C SER A 442 -24.74 14.06 -12.98
N GLY A 443 -24.89 12.96 -13.71
CA GLY A 443 -25.61 11.76 -13.27
C GLY A 443 -25.06 11.07 -12.01
N PRO A 444 -25.69 9.96 -11.57
CA PRO A 444 -25.34 9.31 -10.30
C PRO A 444 -23.88 8.84 -10.31
N LEU A 445 -23.08 9.38 -9.39
CA LEU A 445 -21.73 8.89 -9.11
C LEU A 445 -21.85 7.58 -8.32
N TYR A 446 -21.82 6.45 -9.02
CA TYR A 446 -21.80 5.14 -8.37
C TYR A 446 -20.46 4.94 -7.64
N GLY A 447 -20.52 4.70 -6.33
CA GLY A 447 -19.37 4.22 -5.54
C GLY A 447 -18.75 5.20 -4.54
N PHE A 448 -19.25 6.44 -4.43
CA PHE A 448 -18.79 7.40 -3.42
C PHE A 448 -19.82 7.56 -2.29
N SER A 449 -19.36 7.42 -1.04
CA SER A 449 -20.16 7.83 0.12
C SER A 449 -19.90 9.30 0.38
N LEU A 450 -20.92 10.13 0.19
CA LEU A 450 -20.87 11.52 0.62
C LEU A 450 -20.90 11.59 2.15
N PRO A 451 -20.23 12.57 2.76
CA PRO A 451 -20.46 12.86 4.17
C PRO A 451 -21.90 13.35 4.40
N ASP A 452 -22.39 13.25 5.64
CA ASP A 452 -23.76 13.63 5.99
C ASP A 452 -24.02 15.14 5.74
N GLY A 453 -25.09 15.44 5.00
CA GLY A 453 -25.53 16.80 4.69
C GLY A 453 -24.84 17.45 3.47
N TRP A 454 -24.22 16.64 2.61
CA TRP A 454 -23.62 17.05 1.34
C TRP A 454 -24.48 16.61 0.15
N SER A 455 -24.46 17.38 -0.94
CA SER A 455 -25.32 17.15 -2.10
C SER A 455 -24.50 16.90 -3.37
N ASP A 456 -24.97 15.96 -4.21
CA ASP A 456 -24.44 15.74 -5.57
C ASP A 456 -24.90 16.82 -6.56
N ALA A 457 -25.73 17.78 -6.15
CA ALA A 457 -26.31 18.77 -7.06
C ALA A 457 -25.29 19.83 -7.56
N GLY A 458 -24.08 19.86 -6.99
CA GLY A 458 -23.01 20.83 -7.26
C GLY A 458 -21.75 20.29 -7.95
N ILE A 459 -21.77 19.08 -8.53
CA ILE A 459 -20.56 18.43 -9.08
C ILE A 459 -20.00 19.19 -10.29
N TYR A 460 -18.72 19.57 -10.22
CA TYR A 460 -17.92 20.02 -11.36
C TYR A 460 -16.96 18.91 -11.81
N ALA A 461 -16.94 18.57 -13.10
CA ALA A 461 -15.94 17.69 -13.72
C ALA A 461 -15.83 18.02 -15.22
N PRO A 462 -14.63 18.21 -15.80
CA PRO A 462 -14.48 18.33 -17.25
C PRO A 462 -14.69 16.98 -17.93
N SER A 463 -15.37 16.98 -19.09
CA SER A 463 -15.59 15.77 -19.89
C SER A 463 -15.32 15.99 -21.39
N TYR A 464 -14.70 14.99 -22.02
CA TYR A 464 -14.64 14.79 -23.47
C TYR A 464 -15.78 13.89 -23.95
N SER A 465 -16.08 13.91 -25.24
CA SER A 465 -17.11 13.07 -25.88
C SER A 465 -16.47 11.82 -26.49
N LEU A 466 -16.99 10.65 -26.16
CA LEU A 466 -16.62 9.37 -26.78
C LEU A 466 -17.81 8.81 -27.54
N LEU A 467 -17.68 8.69 -28.86
CA LEU A 467 -18.71 8.13 -29.74
C LEU A 467 -18.33 6.70 -30.17
N TYR A 468 -19.24 5.76 -29.96
CA TYR A 468 -19.18 4.39 -30.47
C TYR A 468 -20.09 4.27 -31.70
N ASP A 469 -19.50 4.24 -32.88
CA ASP A 469 -20.15 4.17 -34.18
C ASP A 469 -20.30 2.71 -34.65
N ASP A 470 -21.52 2.31 -35.03
CA ASP A 470 -21.85 0.93 -35.41
C ASP A 470 -21.26 0.47 -36.75
N ASN A 471 -20.70 1.39 -37.52
CA ASN A 471 -19.96 1.16 -38.76
C ASN A 471 -20.68 0.21 -39.74
N GLY A 472 -21.96 0.49 -39.99
CA GLY A 472 -22.82 -0.27 -40.90
C GLY A 472 -23.68 -1.35 -40.23
N GLY A 473 -23.60 -1.49 -38.90
CA GLY A 473 -24.56 -2.22 -38.08
C GLY A 473 -25.76 -1.37 -37.66
N THR A 474 -26.33 -1.66 -36.49
CA THR A 474 -27.33 -0.81 -35.83
C THR A 474 -27.03 -0.66 -34.33
N GLY A 475 -27.07 0.56 -33.79
CA GLY A 475 -27.13 0.80 -32.34
C GLY A 475 -26.13 1.80 -31.75
N SER A 476 -25.54 2.70 -32.56
CA SER A 476 -24.52 3.67 -32.13
C SER A 476 -24.82 4.38 -30.79
N LYS A 477 -23.76 4.63 -29.99
CA LYS A 477 -23.83 5.18 -28.62
C LYS A 477 -22.87 6.37 -28.46
N ASN A 478 -23.26 7.36 -27.66
CA ASN A 478 -22.42 8.51 -27.31
C ASN A 478 -22.32 8.65 -25.78
N GLU A 479 -21.12 8.89 -25.29
CA GLU A 479 -20.80 8.99 -23.87
C GLU A 479 -20.00 10.25 -23.55
N LYS A 480 -20.18 10.78 -22.34
CA LYS A 480 -19.36 11.85 -21.78
C LYS A 480 -18.39 11.25 -20.78
N ALA A 481 -17.11 11.44 -21.03
CA ALA A 481 -16.02 10.82 -20.30
C ALA A 481 -15.13 11.87 -19.63
N PRO A 482 -14.73 11.70 -18.36
CA PRO A 482 -13.87 12.67 -17.68
C PRO A 482 -12.51 12.84 -18.38
N ARG A 483 -12.00 14.07 -18.39
CA ARG A 483 -10.69 14.42 -18.96
C ARG A 483 -9.53 13.70 -18.25
N ASP A 484 -8.56 13.23 -19.03
CA ASP A 484 -7.33 12.54 -18.61
C ASP A 484 -7.57 11.30 -17.73
N LYS A 485 -8.81 10.82 -17.69
CA LYS A 485 -9.17 9.55 -17.07
C LYS A 485 -9.14 8.45 -18.10
N THR A 486 -8.73 7.30 -17.60
CA THR A 486 -8.82 6.04 -18.31
C THR A 486 -10.28 5.62 -18.35
N ILE A 487 -10.85 5.60 -19.55
CA ILE A 487 -12.13 4.99 -19.84
C ILE A 487 -11.88 3.57 -20.29
N THR A 488 -12.64 2.63 -19.75
CA THR A 488 -12.70 1.28 -20.26
C THR A 488 -13.56 1.28 -21.51
N VAL A 489 -12.97 0.90 -22.64
CA VAL A 489 -13.65 0.75 -23.92
C VAL A 489 -14.77 -0.26 -23.75
N GLU A 490 -15.99 0.17 -24.05
CA GLU A 490 -17.16 -0.67 -23.88
C GLU A 490 -17.16 -1.84 -24.86
N ASP A 491 -17.91 -2.88 -24.52
CA ASP A 491 -18.19 -3.94 -25.47
C ASP A 491 -19.22 -3.50 -26.53
N SER A 492 -19.51 -4.38 -27.48
CA SER A 492 -20.51 -4.09 -28.50
C SER A 492 -21.95 -4.27 -28.00
N SER A 493 -22.20 -4.24 -26.68
CA SER A 493 -23.54 -4.47 -26.12
C SER A 493 -24.52 -3.42 -26.62
N GLY A 494 -25.61 -3.89 -27.24
CA GLY A 494 -26.62 -3.02 -27.87
C GLY A 494 -26.38 -2.73 -29.34
N LEU A 495 -25.20 -3.07 -29.87
CA LEU A 495 -24.88 -3.00 -31.29
C LEU A 495 -25.12 -4.36 -31.94
N LYS A 496 -25.68 -4.37 -33.14
CA LYS A 496 -25.97 -5.61 -33.86
C LYS A 496 -25.58 -5.50 -35.32
N ASN A 497 -24.96 -6.57 -35.82
CA ASN A 497 -24.74 -6.79 -37.24
C ASN A 497 -25.06 -8.26 -37.58
N GLN A 498 -26.13 -8.50 -38.33
CA GLN A 498 -26.68 -9.85 -38.51
C GLN A 498 -25.70 -10.76 -39.29
N GLY A 499 -25.30 -11.87 -38.69
CA GLY A 499 -24.36 -12.85 -39.29
C GLY A 499 -22.89 -12.54 -39.06
N TYR A 500 -22.56 -11.50 -38.29
CA TYR A 500 -21.20 -11.10 -37.95
C TYR A 500 -21.03 -10.98 -36.43
N THR A 501 -19.87 -11.35 -35.93
CA THR A 501 -19.41 -11.03 -34.59
C THR A 501 -18.59 -9.76 -34.59
N PHE A 502 -18.76 -8.97 -33.54
CA PHE A 502 -17.90 -7.82 -33.31
C PHE A 502 -16.46 -8.30 -33.07
N LYS A 503 -15.50 -7.70 -33.77
CA LYS A 503 -14.08 -8.02 -33.69
C LYS A 503 -13.37 -7.10 -32.71
N GLU A 504 -13.46 -5.79 -32.94
CA GLU A 504 -12.73 -4.74 -32.22
C GLU A 504 -13.32 -3.37 -32.53
N TRP A 505 -13.01 -2.39 -31.70
CA TRP A 505 -13.19 -0.97 -31.98
C TRP A 505 -11.97 -0.44 -32.71
N ASN A 506 -12.14 0.53 -33.62
CA ASN A 506 -11.02 1.17 -34.30
C ASN A 506 -11.24 2.68 -34.46
N THR A 507 -10.19 3.49 -34.38
CA THR A 507 -10.32 4.94 -34.58
C THR A 507 -10.66 5.35 -36.01
N LYS A 508 -10.68 4.39 -36.96
CA LYS A 508 -11.14 4.58 -38.34
C LYS A 508 -12.05 3.44 -38.78
N ALA A 509 -13.08 3.78 -39.55
CA ALA A 509 -14.08 2.85 -40.08
C ALA A 509 -13.52 1.73 -40.97
N ASP A 510 -12.36 1.94 -41.61
CA ASP A 510 -11.74 1.00 -42.55
C ASP A 510 -10.69 0.07 -41.91
N SER A 511 -10.63 0.03 -40.57
CA SER A 511 -9.64 -0.70 -39.75
C SER A 511 -8.19 -0.22 -39.85
N SER A 512 -7.90 0.90 -40.54
CA SER A 512 -6.53 1.43 -40.67
C SER A 512 -6.07 2.31 -39.49
N GLY A 513 -6.94 2.55 -38.52
CA GLY A 513 -6.66 3.33 -37.32
C GLY A 513 -6.07 2.48 -36.19
N ILE A 514 -6.12 3.02 -34.97
CA ILE A 514 -5.70 2.33 -33.76
C ILE A 514 -6.85 1.42 -33.33
N SER A 515 -6.57 0.13 -33.12
CA SER A 515 -7.56 -0.85 -32.65
C SER A 515 -7.60 -0.88 -31.13
N TYR A 516 -8.81 -1.03 -30.59
CA TYR A 516 -9.10 -1.21 -29.18
C TYR A 516 -10.05 -2.40 -29.00
N ALA A 517 -9.71 -3.33 -28.12
CA ALA A 517 -10.61 -4.38 -27.67
C ALA A 517 -11.56 -3.83 -26.58
N PRO A 518 -12.77 -4.39 -26.44
CA PRO A 518 -13.59 -4.16 -25.24
C PRO A 518 -12.80 -4.48 -23.97
N GLY A 519 -12.84 -3.58 -22.99
CA GLY A 519 -12.01 -3.67 -21.78
C GLY A 519 -10.70 -2.89 -21.87
N ASP A 520 -10.24 -2.51 -23.07
CA ASP A 520 -9.04 -1.69 -23.23
C ASP A 520 -9.21 -0.34 -22.56
N SER A 521 -8.09 0.23 -22.16
CA SER A 521 -8.02 1.49 -21.43
C SER A 521 -7.66 2.63 -22.38
N ILE A 522 -8.54 3.62 -22.53
CA ILE A 522 -8.27 4.85 -23.29
C ILE A 522 -8.17 6.02 -22.32
N ILE A 523 -7.02 6.70 -22.35
CA ILE A 523 -6.89 7.99 -21.67
C ILE A 523 -7.56 9.04 -22.56
N MET A 524 -8.63 9.65 -22.06
CA MET A 524 -9.37 10.67 -22.78
C MET A 524 -8.59 12.00 -22.74
N SER A 525 -7.82 12.26 -23.80
CA SER A 525 -7.06 13.51 -24.00
C SER A 525 -7.74 14.48 -24.99
N GLY A 526 -8.92 14.10 -25.52
CA GLY A 526 -9.75 14.87 -26.46
C GLY A 526 -11.02 14.11 -26.84
N ASP A 527 -11.92 14.74 -27.62
CA ASP A 527 -13.09 14.05 -28.20
C ASP A 527 -12.64 12.92 -29.14
N LEU A 528 -13.27 11.74 -29.05
CA LEU A 528 -12.87 10.53 -29.76
C LEU A 528 -14.07 9.79 -30.36
N THR A 529 -13.88 9.18 -31.54
CA THR A 529 -14.86 8.27 -32.16
C THR A 529 -14.21 6.91 -32.42
N LEU A 530 -14.90 5.84 -32.03
CA LEU A 530 -14.53 4.46 -32.23
C LEU A 530 -15.55 3.78 -33.14
N TYR A 531 -15.08 3.18 -34.23
CA TYR A 531 -15.89 2.47 -35.22
C TYR A 531 -15.84 0.97 -34.97
N ALA A 532 -16.98 0.29 -34.99
CA ALA A 532 -17.06 -1.15 -34.83
C ALA A 532 -16.47 -1.88 -36.06
N ILE A 533 -15.60 -2.86 -35.83
CA ILE A 533 -15.10 -3.75 -36.89
C ILE A 533 -15.76 -5.12 -36.70
N TRP A 534 -16.29 -5.71 -37.79
CA TRP A 534 -17.10 -6.94 -37.76
C TRP A 534 -16.42 -8.10 -38.49
N THR A 535 -16.54 -9.33 -37.98
CA THR A 535 -16.04 -10.59 -38.58
C THR A 535 -17.20 -11.56 -38.82
N LEU A 536 -17.19 -12.33 -39.90
CA LEU A 536 -18.23 -13.34 -40.20
C LEU A 536 -18.06 -14.60 -39.32
N GLU A 537 -19.11 -15.12 -38.66
CA GLU A 537 -19.01 -16.28 -37.73
C GLU A 537 -19.57 -17.61 -38.31
N MET A 538 -18.99 -18.77 -37.93
CA MET A 538 -19.42 -20.14 -38.33
C MET A 538 -20.09 -20.92 -37.17
N ALA A 539 -20.88 -21.97 -37.45
CA ALA A 539 -21.70 -22.71 -36.47
C ALA A 539 -20.91 -23.63 -35.50
N ALA A 540 -21.42 -23.83 -34.27
CA ALA A 540 -20.85 -24.71 -33.23
C ALA A 540 -21.02 -26.22 -33.53
N LEU A 541 -20.15 -27.07 -32.97
CA LEU A 541 -20.13 -28.53 -33.14
C LEU A 541 -20.19 -29.29 -31.79
N VAL A 542 -20.65 -30.53 -31.81
CA VAL A 542 -20.56 -31.45 -30.66
C VAL A 542 -19.13 -32.00 -30.57
N ASP A 543 -18.50 -31.84 -29.41
CA ASP A 543 -17.15 -32.32 -29.15
C ASP A 543 -17.17 -33.79 -28.67
N SER A 544 -18.04 -34.11 -27.72
CA SER A 544 -18.22 -35.48 -27.25
C SER A 544 -19.62 -35.79 -26.70
N ILE A 545 -19.97 -37.08 -26.67
CA ILE A 545 -21.19 -37.62 -26.08
C ILE A 545 -20.78 -38.84 -25.23
N SER A 546 -21.30 -38.95 -24.02
CA SER A 546 -21.11 -40.12 -23.15
C SER A 546 -22.44 -40.56 -22.54
N PRO A 547 -22.74 -41.86 -22.42
CA PRO A 547 -21.98 -42.99 -22.93
C PRO A 547 -22.00 -43.05 -24.47
N ALA A 548 -20.88 -43.47 -25.07
CA ALA A 548 -20.74 -43.68 -26.51
C ALA A 548 -19.80 -44.85 -26.80
N ASP A 549 -20.14 -45.63 -27.83
CA ASP A 549 -19.40 -46.75 -28.39
C ASP A 549 -18.90 -47.76 -27.33
N GLY A 550 -19.76 -48.08 -26.36
CA GLY A 550 -19.40 -48.94 -25.24
C GLY A 550 -20.59 -49.45 -24.43
N ILE A 551 -20.29 -49.85 -23.20
CA ILE A 551 -21.24 -50.43 -22.26
C ILE A 551 -21.59 -49.42 -21.17
N ALA A 552 -22.85 -49.37 -20.74
CA ALA A 552 -23.31 -48.50 -19.65
C ALA A 552 -24.28 -49.23 -18.70
N PRO A 553 -24.47 -48.73 -17.46
CA PRO A 553 -25.51 -49.23 -16.56
C PRO A 553 -26.92 -48.94 -17.11
N ILE A 554 -27.91 -49.67 -16.59
CA ILE A 554 -29.33 -49.50 -16.95
C ILE A 554 -29.94 -48.16 -16.49
N ASP A 555 -29.31 -47.53 -15.49
CA ASP A 555 -29.63 -46.20 -14.98
C ASP A 555 -28.37 -45.35 -14.98
N GLY A 556 -28.46 -44.10 -15.45
CA GLY A 556 -27.29 -43.24 -15.59
C GLY A 556 -27.61 -41.87 -16.18
N ASN A 557 -26.61 -41.22 -16.77
CA ASN A 557 -26.75 -39.92 -17.41
C ASN A 557 -26.13 -39.93 -18.81
N VAL A 558 -26.78 -39.24 -19.76
CA VAL A 558 -26.15 -38.80 -21.01
C VAL A 558 -25.48 -37.45 -20.73
N VAL A 559 -24.21 -37.34 -21.07
CA VAL A 559 -23.40 -36.12 -20.97
C VAL A 559 -23.00 -35.70 -22.39
N ILE A 560 -23.32 -34.46 -22.77
CA ILE A 560 -22.98 -33.86 -24.06
C ILE A 560 -22.02 -32.70 -23.80
N THR A 561 -20.86 -32.70 -24.46
CA THR A 561 -19.90 -31.60 -24.41
C THR A 561 -19.81 -30.93 -25.78
N PHE A 562 -19.96 -29.61 -25.80
CA PHE A 562 -19.85 -28.80 -27.02
C PHE A 562 -18.44 -28.23 -27.15
N ASN A 563 -17.98 -28.01 -28.39
CA ASN A 563 -16.66 -27.45 -28.67
C ASN A 563 -16.55 -25.94 -28.35
N ASN A 564 -17.68 -25.31 -28.00
CA ASN A 564 -17.78 -23.89 -27.66
C ASN A 564 -18.43 -23.69 -26.28
N ASN A 565 -17.96 -22.67 -25.55
CA ASN A 565 -18.42 -22.36 -24.19
C ASN A 565 -19.59 -21.35 -24.15
N ASN A 566 -20.29 -21.14 -25.28
CA ASN A 566 -21.30 -20.09 -25.45
C ASN A 566 -22.66 -20.63 -25.90
N MET A 567 -23.05 -21.83 -25.44
CA MET A 567 -24.38 -22.35 -25.74
C MET A 567 -25.47 -21.55 -25.02
N ASP A 568 -26.61 -21.33 -25.68
CA ASP A 568 -27.76 -20.66 -25.08
C ASP A 568 -28.48 -21.65 -24.15
N THR A 569 -28.28 -21.48 -22.84
CA THR A 569 -28.87 -22.36 -21.82
C THR A 569 -30.38 -22.21 -21.68
N THR A 570 -30.97 -21.16 -22.27
CA THR A 570 -32.42 -20.92 -22.28
C THR A 570 -33.14 -21.68 -23.39
N VAL A 571 -32.41 -22.13 -24.41
CA VAL A 571 -32.92 -22.96 -25.49
C VAL A 571 -32.56 -24.42 -25.21
N THR A 572 -33.56 -25.24 -24.85
CA THR A 572 -33.37 -26.67 -24.69
C THR A 572 -33.46 -27.36 -26.05
N GLY A 573 -32.31 -27.85 -26.53
CA GLY A 573 -32.29 -28.80 -27.64
C GLY A 573 -33.00 -30.10 -27.29
N THR A 574 -33.21 -30.96 -28.28
CA THR A 574 -33.87 -32.25 -28.11
C THR A 574 -32.83 -33.35 -27.97
N VAL A 575 -32.89 -34.12 -26.87
CA VAL A 575 -32.13 -35.36 -26.66
C VAL A 575 -33.10 -36.53 -26.65
N MET A 576 -32.91 -37.49 -27.55
CA MET A 576 -33.73 -38.69 -27.65
C MET A 576 -32.90 -39.94 -27.39
N MET A 577 -33.47 -40.88 -26.62
CA MET A 577 -32.96 -42.23 -26.43
C MET A 577 -33.91 -43.22 -27.10
N ASN A 578 -33.43 -43.99 -28.08
CA ASN A 578 -34.26 -44.95 -28.85
C ASN A 578 -35.56 -44.34 -29.39
N GLY A 579 -35.51 -43.06 -29.80
CA GLY A 579 -36.66 -42.31 -30.31
C GLY A 579 -37.60 -41.72 -29.25
N THR A 580 -37.32 -41.92 -27.96
CA THR A 580 -38.07 -41.30 -26.84
C THR A 580 -37.31 -40.10 -26.30
N THR A 581 -37.96 -38.96 -26.14
CA THR A 581 -37.34 -37.75 -25.59
C THR A 581 -37.05 -37.93 -24.10
N LEU A 582 -35.80 -37.67 -23.69
CA LEU A 582 -35.41 -37.67 -22.29
C LEU A 582 -35.81 -36.33 -21.62
N SER A 583 -35.93 -36.32 -20.29
CA SER A 583 -36.31 -35.13 -19.52
C SER A 583 -35.43 -34.95 -18.28
N GLY A 584 -35.43 -33.74 -17.70
CA GLY A 584 -34.69 -33.45 -16.46
C GLY A 584 -33.22 -33.07 -16.65
N GLY A 585 -32.81 -32.66 -17.85
CA GLY A 585 -31.42 -32.29 -18.11
C GLY A 585 -31.04 -30.93 -17.54
N SER A 586 -29.74 -30.77 -17.25
CA SER A 586 -29.15 -29.58 -16.64
C SER A 586 -27.85 -29.20 -17.34
N TRP A 587 -27.55 -27.90 -17.32
CA TRP A 587 -26.29 -27.37 -17.82
C TRP A 587 -25.24 -27.30 -16.71
N SER A 588 -24.00 -27.58 -17.07
CA SER A 588 -22.82 -27.43 -16.21
C SER A 588 -21.62 -26.91 -17.04
N ASN A 589 -20.50 -26.65 -16.37
CA ASN A 589 -19.27 -26.16 -16.99
C ASN A 589 -19.47 -24.91 -17.88
N GLY A 590 -20.14 -23.88 -17.35
CA GLY A 590 -20.25 -22.59 -18.04
C GLY A 590 -21.01 -22.60 -19.37
N SER A 591 -22.03 -23.46 -19.52
CA SER A 591 -22.78 -23.66 -20.78
C SER A 591 -22.07 -24.51 -21.83
N GLN A 592 -21.04 -25.27 -21.44
CA GLN A 592 -20.35 -26.20 -22.34
C GLN A 592 -20.88 -27.63 -22.25
N THR A 593 -21.47 -28.02 -21.11
CA THR A 593 -21.87 -29.41 -20.87
C THR A 593 -23.35 -29.52 -20.50
N TYR A 594 -24.08 -30.39 -21.20
CA TYR A 594 -25.48 -30.72 -20.90
C TYR A 594 -25.60 -32.17 -20.44
N THR A 595 -26.11 -32.38 -19.22
CA THR A 595 -26.26 -33.70 -18.60
C THR A 595 -27.73 -34.03 -18.42
N ILE A 596 -28.19 -35.20 -18.84
CA ILE A 596 -29.59 -35.61 -18.76
C ILE A 596 -29.73 -37.07 -18.31
N PRO A 597 -30.53 -37.36 -17.27
CA PRO A 597 -30.65 -38.72 -16.74
C PRO A 597 -31.44 -39.64 -17.67
N TYR A 598 -31.14 -40.94 -17.56
CA TYR A 598 -31.92 -42.04 -18.10
C TYR A 598 -32.06 -43.13 -17.04
N SER A 599 -33.17 -43.87 -17.08
CA SER A 599 -33.44 -44.97 -16.16
C SER A 599 -34.30 -46.05 -16.80
N ASP A 600 -34.46 -47.17 -16.10
CA ASP A 600 -35.39 -48.25 -16.42
C ASP A 600 -35.10 -48.93 -17.77
N LEU A 601 -33.85 -48.92 -18.22
CA LEU A 601 -33.43 -49.66 -19.41
C LEU A 601 -33.36 -51.16 -19.11
N GLY A 602 -33.62 -51.98 -20.13
CA GLY A 602 -33.40 -53.43 -20.01
C GLY A 602 -31.91 -53.74 -20.10
N TYR A 603 -31.44 -54.85 -19.52
CA TYR A 603 -30.08 -55.34 -19.75
C TYR A 603 -29.87 -55.79 -21.22
N TYR A 604 -28.67 -55.60 -21.77
CA TYR A 604 -28.29 -55.88 -23.17
C TYR A 604 -29.12 -55.13 -24.22
N GLN A 605 -29.69 -54.00 -23.83
CA GLN A 605 -30.43 -53.13 -24.73
C GLN A 605 -29.46 -52.23 -25.47
N SER A 606 -29.44 -52.33 -26.81
CA SER A 606 -28.77 -51.33 -27.63
C SER A 606 -29.56 -50.02 -27.60
N CYS A 607 -28.87 -48.96 -27.27
CA CYS A 607 -29.40 -47.62 -27.09
C CYS A 607 -28.75 -46.65 -28.07
N THR A 608 -29.56 -45.91 -28.82
CA THR A 608 -29.11 -44.82 -29.69
C THR A 608 -29.55 -43.48 -29.12
N ILE A 609 -28.57 -42.60 -28.94
CA ILE A 609 -28.73 -41.21 -28.52
C ILE A 609 -28.76 -40.35 -29.78
N ALA A 610 -29.78 -39.51 -29.94
CA ALA A 610 -29.86 -38.52 -31.01
C ALA A 610 -30.06 -37.12 -30.43
N ILE A 611 -29.25 -36.16 -30.89
CA ILE A 611 -29.22 -34.79 -30.38
C ILE A 611 -29.37 -33.76 -31.50
N SER A 612 -30.20 -32.74 -31.28
CA SER A 612 -30.48 -31.69 -32.26
C SER A 612 -31.09 -30.43 -31.63
N GLY A 613 -31.11 -29.32 -32.37
CA GLY A 613 -31.87 -28.12 -31.99
C GLY A 613 -31.23 -27.24 -30.92
N PHE A 614 -30.05 -27.61 -30.41
CA PHE A 614 -29.24 -26.75 -29.55
C PHE A 614 -28.73 -25.54 -30.34
N LYS A 615 -28.64 -24.39 -29.67
CA LYS A 615 -28.20 -23.12 -30.26
C LYS A 615 -27.11 -22.48 -29.42
N ASN A 616 -26.23 -21.72 -30.07
CA ASN A 616 -25.36 -20.79 -29.36
C ASN A 616 -26.11 -19.51 -28.98
N THR A 617 -25.50 -18.67 -28.15
CA THR A 617 -26.03 -17.37 -27.74
C THR A 617 -26.31 -16.39 -28.90
N ASN A 618 -25.77 -16.67 -30.09
CA ASN A 618 -26.03 -15.93 -31.33
C ASN A 618 -27.19 -16.53 -32.17
N TYR A 619 -27.97 -17.45 -31.60
CA TYR A 619 -29.12 -18.12 -32.21
C TYR A 619 -28.81 -18.97 -33.44
N ILE A 620 -27.54 -19.30 -33.69
CA ILE A 620 -27.14 -20.23 -34.74
C ILE A 620 -27.42 -21.65 -34.25
N THR A 621 -28.12 -22.43 -35.08
CA THR A 621 -28.48 -23.82 -34.74
C THR A 621 -27.30 -24.74 -35.04
N MET A 622 -26.95 -25.58 -34.08
CA MET A 622 -25.92 -26.60 -34.20
C MET A 622 -26.33 -27.70 -35.19
N GLU A 623 -25.35 -28.30 -35.87
CA GLU A 623 -25.56 -29.51 -36.66
C GLU A 623 -26.00 -30.70 -35.78
N PRO A 624 -26.94 -31.55 -36.22
CA PRO A 624 -27.35 -32.74 -35.48
C PRO A 624 -26.21 -33.75 -35.27
N ALA A 625 -26.24 -34.48 -34.15
CA ALA A 625 -25.29 -35.55 -33.86
C ALA A 625 -25.95 -36.76 -33.17
N SER A 626 -25.23 -37.88 -33.10
CA SER A 626 -25.73 -39.13 -32.50
C SER A 626 -24.61 -39.98 -31.92
N ALA A 627 -24.91 -40.78 -30.90
CA ALA A 627 -24.04 -41.80 -30.32
C ALA A 627 -24.83 -43.08 -29.99
N SER A 628 -24.15 -44.18 -29.70
CA SER A 628 -24.80 -45.42 -29.28
C SER A 628 -24.04 -46.15 -28.18
N PHE A 629 -24.74 -46.87 -27.32
CA PHE A 629 -24.16 -47.76 -26.30
C PHE A 629 -25.06 -48.98 -26.09
N THR A 630 -24.60 -49.96 -25.32
CA THR A 630 -25.41 -51.11 -24.88
C THR A 630 -25.43 -51.19 -23.35
N THR A 631 -26.57 -51.53 -22.75
CA THR A 631 -26.65 -51.72 -21.29
C THR A 631 -26.13 -53.09 -20.84
N GLU A 632 -25.60 -53.21 -19.62
CA GLU A 632 -25.11 -54.48 -19.08
C GLU A 632 -25.59 -54.77 -17.65
N ALA A 633 -25.64 -56.05 -17.29
CA ALA A 633 -26.00 -56.55 -15.96
C ALA A 633 -24.76 -56.71 -15.04
N PRO A 634 -24.90 -56.43 -13.74
CA PRO A 634 -23.78 -56.47 -12.79
C PRO A 634 -23.31 -57.91 -12.49
N ALA A 635 -22.08 -58.04 -11.98
CA ALA A 635 -21.47 -59.31 -11.58
C ALA A 635 -22.04 -59.91 -10.26
N ASP A 636 -23.31 -59.69 -9.94
CA ASP A 636 -23.93 -60.14 -8.70
C ASP A 636 -24.60 -61.52 -8.81
N LEU A 637 -24.73 -62.20 -7.67
CA LEU A 637 -25.63 -63.34 -7.52
C LEU A 637 -27.06 -62.88 -7.21
N LEU A 638 -28.02 -63.48 -7.91
CA LEU A 638 -29.45 -63.41 -7.60
C LEU A 638 -29.85 -64.41 -6.50
N ASN A 639 -29.15 -65.54 -6.39
CA ASN A 639 -29.40 -66.56 -5.35
C ASN A 639 -28.14 -67.41 -5.07
N LEU A 640 -28.00 -67.86 -3.82
CA LEU A 640 -26.98 -68.83 -3.41
C LEU A 640 -27.58 -69.84 -2.43
N ALA A 641 -27.42 -71.13 -2.72
CA ALA A 641 -27.92 -72.22 -1.88
C ALA A 641 -26.91 -73.38 -1.82
N VAL A 642 -26.98 -74.17 -0.75
CA VAL A 642 -26.21 -75.41 -0.55
C VAL A 642 -27.18 -76.59 -0.36
N ASN A 643 -26.81 -77.79 -0.83
CA ASN A 643 -27.66 -78.98 -0.70
C ASN A 643 -27.50 -79.72 0.64
N THR A 644 -26.42 -79.44 1.37
CA THR A 644 -26.14 -79.99 2.71
C THR A 644 -25.70 -78.87 3.66
N GLY A 645 -26.27 -78.85 4.86
CA GLY A 645 -26.07 -77.77 5.82
C GLY A 645 -27.00 -76.57 5.58
N ILE A 646 -26.77 -75.47 6.31
CA ILE A 646 -27.51 -74.21 6.16
C ILE A 646 -26.48 -73.09 6.02
N LEU A 647 -26.64 -72.22 5.01
CA LEU A 647 -25.85 -71.00 4.89
C LEU A 647 -26.15 -70.07 6.06
N SER A 648 -25.10 -69.63 6.76
CA SER A 648 -25.18 -68.67 7.84
C SER A 648 -24.20 -67.51 7.58
N PRO A 649 -24.69 -66.28 7.36
CA PRO A 649 -26.11 -65.86 7.32
C PRO A 649 -26.86 -66.41 6.09
N THR A 650 -28.19 -66.23 6.03
CA THR A 650 -28.96 -66.51 4.80
C THR A 650 -28.49 -65.61 3.67
N PHE A 651 -28.59 -66.09 2.42
CA PHE A 651 -28.10 -65.34 1.27
C PHE A 651 -28.78 -63.95 1.14
N ASP A 652 -27.92 -62.95 0.99
CA ASP A 652 -28.24 -61.57 0.63
C ASP A 652 -27.17 -61.11 -0.38
N PRO A 653 -27.52 -60.45 -1.50
CA PRO A 653 -26.57 -60.09 -2.56
C PRO A 653 -25.42 -59.17 -2.12
N ASP A 654 -25.60 -58.40 -1.03
CA ASP A 654 -24.59 -57.50 -0.47
C ASP A 654 -23.69 -58.23 0.55
N THR A 655 -24.08 -59.44 0.97
CA THR A 655 -23.25 -60.28 1.85
C THR A 655 -22.29 -61.14 1.05
N VAL A 656 -20.99 -60.96 1.27
CA VAL A 656 -19.93 -61.66 0.52
C VAL A 656 -19.29 -62.85 1.27
N VAL A 657 -19.62 -63.06 2.56
CA VAL A 657 -19.06 -64.16 3.37
C VAL A 657 -20.16 -64.97 4.04
N PHE A 658 -20.10 -66.28 3.86
CA PHE A 658 -21.04 -67.24 4.43
C PHE A 658 -20.29 -68.37 5.13
N SER A 659 -20.96 -69.05 6.05
CA SER A 659 -20.47 -70.29 6.66
C SER A 659 -21.48 -71.42 6.54
N VAL A 660 -20.99 -72.65 6.44
CA VAL A 660 -21.79 -73.88 6.44
C VAL A 660 -21.13 -74.94 7.32
N ASP A 661 -21.89 -75.64 8.15
CA ASP A 661 -21.42 -76.82 8.88
C ASP A 661 -21.59 -78.05 7.99
N ALA A 662 -20.47 -78.68 7.62
CA ALA A 662 -20.42 -79.88 6.77
C ALA A 662 -19.75 -81.05 7.48
N THR A 663 -19.88 -81.12 8.81
CA THR A 663 -19.30 -82.19 9.62
C THR A 663 -19.71 -83.58 9.09
N GLY A 664 -18.72 -84.39 8.70
CA GLY A 664 -18.94 -85.77 8.23
C GLY A 664 -19.31 -85.93 6.74
N ILE A 665 -19.20 -84.89 5.91
CA ILE A 665 -19.59 -84.94 4.48
C ILE A 665 -18.38 -84.66 3.57
N ASP A 666 -18.10 -85.52 2.58
CA ASP A 666 -16.91 -85.44 1.71
C ASP A 666 -17.07 -84.53 0.48
N SER A 667 -18.28 -83.98 0.26
CA SER A 667 -18.57 -83.04 -0.82
C SER A 667 -19.78 -82.18 -0.48
N ILE A 668 -19.81 -80.94 -0.95
CA ILE A 668 -20.96 -80.03 -0.84
C ILE A 668 -21.45 -79.63 -2.24
N GLY A 669 -22.76 -79.71 -2.46
CA GLY A 669 -23.38 -79.17 -3.68
C GLY A 669 -23.76 -77.72 -3.49
N ILE A 670 -23.30 -76.84 -4.37
CA ILE A 670 -23.54 -75.40 -4.35
C ILE A 670 -24.33 -75.02 -5.60
N THR A 671 -25.45 -74.32 -5.40
CA THR A 671 -26.27 -73.75 -6.47
C THR A 671 -26.20 -72.23 -6.38
N ALA A 672 -25.46 -71.60 -7.28
CA ALA A 672 -25.36 -70.15 -7.39
C ALA A 672 -26.04 -69.69 -8.68
N LYS A 673 -26.91 -68.69 -8.59
CA LYS A 673 -27.63 -68.10 -9.73
C LYS A 673 -27.17 -66.66 -9.89
N THR A 674 -26.53 -66.36 -11.00
CA THR A 674 -26.11 -65.00 -11.40
C THR A 674 -27.32 -64.13 -11.78
N ILE A 675 -27.21 -62.81 -11.60
CA ILE A 675 -28.19 -61.86 -12.14
C ILE A 675 -28.21 -61.92 -13.67
N ASP A 676 -27.02 -61.92 -14.28
CA ASP A 676 -26.82 -62.21 -15.70
C ASP A 676 -26.64 -63.71 -15.95
N PRO A 677 -27.58 -64.42 -16.60
CA PRO A 677 -27.41 -65.84 -16.94
C PRO A 677 -26.23 -66.13 -17.87
N SER A 678 -25.71 -65.12 -18.57
CA SER A 678 -24.56 -65.21 -19.47
C SER A 678 -23.21 -64.82 -18.84
N ALA A 679 -23.22 -64.37 -17.58
CA ALA A 679 -22.00 -64.14 -16.80
C ALA A 679 -21.24 -65.45 -16.61
N ASN A 680 -19.91 -65.35 -16.62
CA ASN A 680 -19.07 -66.50 -16.29
C ASN A 680 -19.10 -66.72 -14.78
N LEU A 681 -19.51 -67.91 -14.36
CA LEU A 681 -19.58 -68.30 -12.95
C LEU A 681 -18.55 -69.39 -12.70
N THR A 682 -17.71 -69.18 -11.69
CA THR A 682 -16.84 -70.24 -11.18
C THR A 682 -17.15 -70.52 -9.71
N ILE A 683 -17.15 -71.80 -9.34
CA ILE A 683 -17.28 -72.27 -7.95
C ILE A 683 -16.02 -73.06 -7.64
N ASN A 684 -15.26 -72.61 -6.65
CA ASN A 684 -13.93 -73.11 -6.31
C ASN A 684 -12.95 -73.15 -7.50
N GLY A 685 -13.02 -72.16 -8.39
CA GLY A 685 -12.21 -72.10 -9.61
C GLY A 685 -12.67 -73.05 -10.74
N VAL A 686 -13.72 -73.85 -10.54
CA VAL A 686 -14.33 -74.70 -11.56
C VAL A 686 -15.49 -73.95 -12.22
N GLY A 687 -15.54 -73.93 -13.56
CA GLY A 687 -16.67 -73.34 -14.28
C GLY A 687 -18.00 -74.00 -13.91
N ALA A 688 -19.00 -73.19 -13.58
CA ALA A 688 -20.32 -73.60 -13.13
C ALA A 688 -21.41 -72.98 -14.03
N THR A 689 -22.57 -73.63 -14.10
CA THR A 689 -23.73 -73.11 -14.83
C THR A 689 -24.67 -72.40 -13.87
N SER A 690 -25.05 -71.15 -14.18
CA SER A 690 -25.97 -70.36 -13.35
C SER A 690 -27.25 -71.13 -13.01
N GLY A 691 -27.58 -71.19 -11.72
CA GLY A 691 -28.75 -71.87 -11.18
C GLY A 691 -28.68 -73.39 -11.15
N SER A 692 -27.54 -74.00 -11.54
CA SER A 692 -27.33 -75.46 -11.48
C SER A 692 -26.42 -75.85 -10.32
N GLU A 693 -26.66 -77.03 -9.74
CA GLU A 693 -25.82 -77.55 -8.66
C GLU A 693 -24.42 -77.94 -9.17
N THR A 694 -23.39 -77.45 -8.50
CA THR A 694 -21.99 -77.83 -8.70
C THR A 694 -21.47 -78.50 -7.44
N ASN A 695 -20.97 -79.73 -7.57
CA ASN A 695 -20.40 -80.47 -6.44
C ASN A 695 -18.93 -80.09 -6.24
N VAL A 696 -18.60 -79.64 -5.03
CA VAL A 696 -17.24 -79.34 -4.58
C VAL A 696 -16.79 -80.44 -3.63
N SER A 697 -15.71 -81.15 -3.99
CA SER A 697 -15.09 -82.13 -3.09
C SER A 697 -14.39 -81.44 -1.93
N LEU A 698 -14.63 -81.93 -0.71
CA LEU A 698 -14.07 -81.41 0.52
C LEU A 698 -12.91 -82.29 0.98
N ASP A 699 -11.69 -81.93 0.60
CA ASP A 699 -10.47 -82.54 1.16
C ASP A 699 -10.04 -81.88 2.47
N ASN A 700 -8.96 -82.38 3.10
CA ASN A 700 -8.44 -81.81 4.36
C ASN A 700 -7.80 -80.41 4.20
N SER A 701 -7.73 -79.87 2.98
CA SER A 701 -7.22 -78.52 2.67
C SER A 701 -8.30 -77.52 2.27
N THR A 702 -9.52 -77.97 1.95
CA THR A 702 -10.60 -77.13 1.41
C THR A 702 -11.47 -76.56 2.53
N ASN A 703 -11.13 -75.35 2.99
CA ASN A 703 -11.85 -74.66 4.07
C ASN A 703 -12.61 -73.40 3.62
N LEU A 704 -12.20 -72.80 2.48
CA LEU A 704 -12.82 -71.64 1.88
C LEU A 704 -13.13 -71.97 0.42
N ILE A 705 -14.36 -71.71 0.00
CA ILE A 705 -14.85 -71.97 -1.36
C ILE A 705 -15.19 -70.62 -1.98
N PRO A 706 -14.36 -70.09 -2.89
CA PRO A 706 -14.68 -68.87 -3.63
C PRO A 706 -15.69 -69.15 -4.74
N ILE A 707 -16.68 -68.27 -4.85
CA ILE A 707 -17.66 -68.24 -5.92
C ILE A 707 -17.47 -66.91 -6.64
N VAL A 708 -16.92 -66.95 -7.84
CA VAL A 708 -16.61 -65.74 -8.61
C VAL A 708 -17.59 -65.62 -9.74
N VAL A 709 -18.27 -64.49 -9.80
CA VAL A 709 -19.08 -64.06 -10.94
C VAL A 709 -18.26 -63.06 -11.73
N THR A 710 -18.13 -63.28 -13.02
CA THR A 710 -17.51 -62.34 -13.97
C THR A 710 -18.56 -61.90 -14.97
N ALA A 711 -18.90 -60.61 -14.97
CA ALA A 711 -19.79 -60.03 -15.97
C ALA A 711 -19.11 -60.00 -17.36
N GLN A 712 -19.84 -59.63 -18.40
CA GLN A 712 -19.33 -59.63 -19.77
C GLN A 712 -18.28 -58.54 -20.03
N ASP A 713 -18.34 -57.41 -19.30
CA ASP A 713 -17.30 -56.37 -19.27
C ASP A 713 -15.99 -56.83 -18.59
N GLY A 714 -15.99 -58.00 -17.95
CA GLY A 714 -14.85 -58.54 -17.22
C GLY A 714 -14.76 -58.09 -15.76
N SER A 715 -15.70 -57.27 -15.28
CA SER A 715 -15.83 -56.94 -13.85
C SER A 715 -16.16 -58.21 -13.05
N GLN A 716 -15.65 -58.29 -11.82
CA GLN A 716 -15.76 -59.48 -10.98
C GLN A 716 -16.30 -59.13 -9.60
N LYS A 717 -17.09 -60.05 -9.04
CA LYS A 717 -17.45 -60.07 -7.62
C LYS A 717 -17.32 -61.49 -7.09
N ALA A 718 -16.76 -61.63 -5.89
CA ALA A 718 -16.55 -62.91 -5.24
C ALA A 718 -17.37 -63.06 -3.95
N TYR A 719 -17.96 -64.23 -3.78
CA TYR A 719 -18.66 -64.67 -2.57
C TYR A 719 -17.91 -65.87 -1.98
N ILE A 720 -17.67 -65.89 -0.67
CA ILE A 720 -16.86 -66.92 -0.02
C ILE A 720 -17.72 -67.75 0.92
N ILE A 721 -17.70 -69.08 0.75
CA ILE A 721 -18.29 -70.03 1.71
C ILE A 721 -17.17 -70.67 2.54
N SER A 722 -17.20 -70.45 3.86
CA SER A 722 -16.39 -71.15 4.84
C SER A 722 -17.06 -72.47 5.27
N VAL A 723 -16.31 -73.56 5.24
CA VAL A 723 -16.80 -74.90 5.60
C VAL A 723 -16.29 -75.28 6.99
N LYS A 724 -17.19 -75.37 7.97
CA LYS A 724 -16.86 -75.69 9.37
C LYS A 724 -16.68 -77.20 9.56
N GLY A 725 -15.69 -77.59 10.36
CA GLY A 725 -15.52 -78.98 10.84
C GLY A 725 -14.53 -79.86 10.06
N ARG A 726 -13.77 -79.32 9.10
CA ARG A 726 -12.68 -80.04 8.40
C ARG A 726 -11.34 -79.36 8.60
N GLY A 727 -10.27 -80.17 8.68
CA GLY A 727 -8.90 -79.72 8.89
C GLY A 727 -8.65 -79.04 10.24
N ASN A 728 -8.76 -79.77 11.36
CA ASN A 728 -8.18 -79.38 12.66
C ASN A 728 -6.97 -80.27 12.95
N ASP A 729 -5.84 -80.02 12.28
CA ASP A 729 -4.53 -80.62 12.56
C ASP A 729 -3.80 -79.95 13.74
N GLY A 730 -4.53 -79.22 14.59
CA GLY A 730 -4.05 -78.71 15.88
C GLY A 730 -2.99 -77.61 15.80
N ASN A 731 -2.62 -77.16 14.59
CA ASN A 731 -1.54 -76.20 14.34
C ASN A 731 -1.93 -75.12 13.29
N LEU A 732 -3.21 -74.75 13.20
CA LEU A 732 -3.70 -73.72 12.27
C LEU A 732 -3.59 -72.34 12.89
N ILE A 733 -2.96 -71.41 12.17
CA ILE A 733 -2.99 -69.98 12.48
C ILE A 733 -4.28 -69.44 11.85
N ILE A 734 -5.36 -69.29 12.63
CA ILE A 734 -6.57 -68.59 12.20
C ILE A 734 -6.37 -67.10 12.53
N ASN A 735 -6.02 -66.29 11.53
CA ASN A 735 -5.76 -64.87 11.74
C ASN A 735 -6.09 -64.03 10.50
N ALA A 736 -7.09 -63.17 10.61
CA ALA A 736 -7.52 -62.28 9.53
C ALA A 736 -6.61 -61.04 9.34
N ASN A 737 -5.47 -60.96 10.02
CA ASN A 737 -4.53 -59.87 9.80
C ASN A 737 -3.81 -60.00 8.46
N LEU A 738 -3.47 -58.86 7.85
CA LEU A 738 -2.48 -58.78 6.77
C LEU A 738 -1.06 -58.98 7.33
N ALA A 739 -0.20 -59.62 6.54
CA ALA A 739 1.26 -59.66 6.70
C ALA A 739 1.93 -58.46 6.03
N SER A 740 1.36 -57.92 4.94
CA SER A 740 1.87 -56.75 4.22
C SER A 740 0.74 -55.98 3.54
N LEU A 741 0.95 -54.67 3.39
CA LEU A 741 0.14 -53.75 2.60
C LEU A 741 1.06 -52.65 2.08
N SER A 742 1.07 -52.39 0.77
CA SER A 742 1.92 -51.39 0.16
C SER A 742 1.28 -50.77 -1.09
N LEU A 743 1.67 -49.52 -1.37
CA LEU A 743 1.26 -48.76 -2.54
C LEU A 743 2.51 -48.41 -3.37
N ASN A 744 2.38 -48.35 -4.69
CA ASN A 744 3.47 -47.91 -5.58
C ASN A 744 3.69 -46.39 -5.57
N ALA A 745 2.67 -45.60 -5.20
CA ALA A 745 2.72 -44.15 -5.06
C ALA A 745 1.90 -43.71 -3.84
N GLY A 746 2.40 -42.69 -3.12
CA GLY A 746 1.86 -42.27 -1.83
C GLY A 746 2.36 -43.14 -0.67
N LEU A 747 2.42 -42.56 0.53
CA LEU A 747 2.83 -43.27 1.75
C LEU A 747 1.60 -43.56 2.61
N LEU A 748 1.50 -44.79 3.10
CA LEU A 748 0.48 -45.16 4.09
C LEU A 748 0.70 -44.39 5.39
N SER A 749 -0.37 -43.75 5.86
CA SER A 749 -0.44 -43.03 7.12
C SER A 749 -1.63 -43.56 7.94
N PRO A 750 -1.40 -44.15 9.13
CA PRO A 750 -0.10 -44.50 9.68
C PRO A 750 0.64 -45.56 8.82
N GLY A 751 1.95 -45.73 9.01
CA GLY A 751 2.70 -46.80 8.36
C GLY A 751 2.10 -48.18 8.67
N PHE A 752 2.28 -49.15 7.76
CA PHE A 752 1.60 -50.45 7.87
C PHE A 752 1.85 -51.14 9.22
N ASN A 753 0.74 -51.51 9.87
CA ASN A 753 0.72 -52.35 11.06
C ASN A 753 -0.44 -53.35 10.94
N PRO A 754 -0.20 -54.67 11.14
CA PRO A 754 -1.24 -55.69 11.02
C PRO A 754 -2.51 -55.41 11.85
N GLY A 755 -2.37 -54.72 12.99
CA GLY A 755 -3.47 -54.33 13.87
C GLY A 755 -4.35 -53.20 13.34
N THR A 756 -3.83 -52.33 12.47
CA THR A 756 -4.51 -51.11 11.99
C THR A 756 -5.37 -51.39 10.78
N THR A 757 -6.64 -50.97 10.83
CA THR A 757 -7.65 -51.21 9.78
C THR A 757 -8.01 -49.98 8.95
N THR A 758 -7.44 -48.81 9.24
CA THR A 758 -7.71 -47.58 8.50
C THR A 758 -6.40 -46.91 8.12
N TYR A 759 -6.24 -46.62 6.84
CA TYR A 759 -5.06 -45.96 6.29
C TYR A 759 -5.46 -44.79 5.40
N TYR A 760 -4.59 -43.80 5.36
CA TYR A 760 -4.67 -42.66 4.46
C TYR A 760 -3.42 -42.62 3.60
N ALA A 761 -3.53 -42.21 2.35
CA ALA A 761 -2.37 -41.85 1.54
C ALA A 761 -2.70 -40.64 0.68
N ASN A 762 -1.74 -39.73 0.54
CA ASN A 762 -1.85 -38.62 -0.40
C ASN A 762 -0.98 -38.92 -1.62
N VAL A 763 -1.52 -38.63 -2.81
CA VAL A 763 -0.80 -38.70 -4.09
C VAL A 763 -0.97 -37.40 -4.85
N GLY A 764 0.02 -37.07 -5.69
CA GLY A 764 -0.04 -35.87 -6.52
C GLY A 764 -1.19 -35.93 -7.53
N SER A 765 -1.63 -34.75 -7.98
CA SER A 765 -2.70 -34.57 -8.98
C SER A 765 -2.44 -35.34 -10.28
N ASN A 766 -1.17 -35.62 -10.62
CA ASN A 766 -0.75 -36.35 -11.82
C ASN A 766 -0.85 -37.89 -11.71
N VAL A 767 -1.19 -38.44 -10.53
CA VAL A 767 -1.32 -39.88 -10.31
C VAL A 767 -2.77 -40.32 -10.58
N ASP A 768 -3.03 -40.82 -11.78
CA ASP A 768 -4.36 -41.25 -12.23
C ASP A 768 -4.75 -42.67 -11.79
N ALA A 769 -3.78 -43.48 -11.36
CA ALA A 769 -3.99 -44.77 -10.74
C ALA A 769 -2.87 -45.13 -9.77
N ILE A 770 -3.16 -45.99 -8.81
CA ILE A 770 -2.18 -46.62 -7.91
C ILE A 770 -2.22 -48.14 -8.07
N GLU A 771 -1.11 -48.80 -7.72
CA GLU A 771 -1.04 -50.25 -7.58
C GLU A 771 -0.99 -50.59 -6.08
N LEU A 772 -1.97 -51.36 -5.60
CA LEU A 772 -2.04 -51.85 -4.23
C LEU A 772 -1.59 -53.31 -4.20
N THR A 773 -0.63 -53.63 -3.34
CA THR A 773 -0.11 -55.00 -3.11
C THR A 773 -0.32 -55.40 -1.66
N ALA A 774 -0.82 -56.61 -1.41
CA ALA A 774 -1.06 -57.12 -0.06
C ALA A 774 -0.85 -58.63 0.08
N SER A 775 -0.59 -59.09 1.31
CA SER A 775 -0.53 -60.50 1.68
C SER A 775 -1.23 -60.71 3.03
N ALA A 776 -1.99 -61.80 3.19
CA ALA A 776 -2.55 -62.17 4.49
C ALA A 776 -1.51 -62.88 5.36
N LEU A 777 -1.64 -62.78 6.68
CA LEU A 777 -0.77 -63.48 7.63
C LEU A 777 -1.04 -64.99 7.62
N ASP A 778 -2.28 -65.37 7.41
CA ASP A 778 -2.67 -66.74 7.16
C ASP A 778 -2.66 -67.00 5.64
N GLU A 779 -1.72 -67.83 5.17
CA GLU A 779 -1.57 -68.17 3.76
C GLU A 779 -2.81 -68.86 3.16
N LYS A 780 -3.67 -69.44 4.01
CA LYS A 780 -4.93 -70.09 3.60
C LYS A 780 -6.14 -69.14 3.65
N ALA A 781 -5.97 -67.89 4.07
CA ALA A 781 -7.02 -66.86 4.00
C ALA A 781 -7.23 -66.36 2.57
N VAL A 782 -8.45 -65.91 2.28
CA VAL A 782 -8.81 -65.25 1.01
C VAL A 782 -8.88 -63.74 1.24
N MET A 783 -8.30 -62.96 0.32
CA MET A 783 -8.41 -61.50 0.32
C MET A 783 -9.33 -61.06 -0.80
N LEU A 784 -10.24 -60.13 -0.49
CA LEU A 784 -11.11 -59.45 -1.45
C LEU A 784 -10.76 -57.97 -1.49
N LEU A 785 -10.27 -57.48 -2.63
CA LEU A 785 -10.00 -56.07 -2.88
C LEU A 785 -11.13 -55.50 -3.74
N ASN A 786 -11.93 -54.59 -3.20
CA ASN A 786 -13.17 -54.08 -3.81
C ASN A 786 -14.08 -55.21 -4.34
N GLY A 787 -14.15 -56.34 -3.63
CA GLY A 787 -14.95 -57.51 -3.99
C GLY A 787 -14.29 -58.50 -4.97
N VAL A 788 -13.09 -58.22 -5.48
CA VAL A 788 -12.32 -59.11 -6.38
C VAL A 788 -11.28 -59.91 -5.60
N ILE A 789 -11.06 -61.18 -5.94
CA ILE A 789 -10.03 -62.01 -5.27
C ILE A 789 -8.63 -61.46 -5.54
N LEU A 790 -7.90 -61.16 -4.47
CA LEU A 790 -6.48 -60.83 -4.50
C LEU A 790 -5.67 -62.03 -3.98
N SER A 791 -4.80 -62.59 -4.83
CA SER A 791 -3.92 -63.69 -4.43
C SER A 791 -2.87 -63.25 -3.40
N GLN A 792 -2.29 -64.19 -2.65
CA GLN A 792 -1.22 -63.89 -1.69
C GLN A 792 -0.05 -63.16 -2.35
N GLY A 793 0.24 -61.92 -1.92
CA GLY A 793 1.29 -61.08 -2.50
C GLY A 793 0.96 -60.53 -3.89
N GLY A 794 -0.29 -60.66 -4.34
CA GLY A 794 -0.78 -60.10 -5.59
C GLY A 794 -0.97 -58.59 -5.51
N SER A 795 -1.06 -57.97 -6.68
CA SER A 795 -1.31 -56.54 -6.85
C SER A 795 -2.52 -56.27 -7.75
N GLN A 796 -3.17 -55.12 -7.54
CA GLN A 796 -4.25 -54.64 -8.40
C GLN A 796 -4.11 -53.13 -8.62
N THR A 797 -4.34 -52.69 -9.85
CA THR A 797 -4.38 -51.27 -10.22
C THR A 797 -5.75 -50.68 -9.89
N ILE A 798 -5.76 -49.52 -9.24
CA ILE A 798 -6.94 -48.79 -8.81
C ILE A 798 -6.90 -47.39 -9.44
N PRO A 799 -7.84 -47.05 -10.34
CA PRO A 799 -7.95 -45.71 -10.91
C PRO A 799 -8.43 -44.71 -9.84
N LEU A 800 -7.92 -43.48 -9.90
CA LEU A 800 -8.20 -42.41 -8.93
C LEU A 800 -8.89 -41.22 -9.58
N SER A 801 -9.96 -40.74 -8.96
CA SER A 801 -10.56 -39.43 -9.20
C SER A 801 -9.87 -38.36 -8.34
N LEU A 802 -10.00 -37.08 -8.70
CA LEU A 802 -9.55 -35.98 -7.84
C LEU A 802 -10.28 -36.03 -6.48
N GLY A 803 -9.57 -35.73 -5.40
CA GLY A 803 -10.07 -35.82 -4.03
C GLY A 803 -9.94 -37.23 -3.44
N ASN A 804 -10.78 -37.55 -2.46
CA ASN A 804 -10.73 -38.81 -1.72
C ASN A 804 -11.28 -39.98 -2.56
N ASN A 805 -10.52 -41.07 -2.62
CA ASN A 805 -10.89 -42.35 -3.21
C ASN A 805 -10.90 -43.42 -2.12
N GLU A 806 -12.01 -44.10 -1.93
CA GLU A 806 -12.15 -45.15 -0.92
C GLU A 806 -11.84 -46.53 -1.52
N VAL A 807 -11.02 -47.31 -0.83
CA VAL A 807 -10.63 -48.67 -1.22
C VAL A 807 -10.84 -49.61 -0.03
N GLU A 808 -11.52 -50.72 -0.27
CA GLU A 808 -11.82 -51.73 0.75
C GLU A 808 -11.05 -53.02 0.46
N LEU A 809 -10.26 -53.49 1.43
CA LEU A 809 -9.56 -54.77 1.38
C LEU A 809 -10.02 -55.66 2.56
N MET A 810 -10.74 -56.72 2.27
CA MET A 810 -11.26 -57.67 3.27
C MET A 810 -10.43 -58.95 3.29
N VAL A 811 -10.01 -59.40 4.47
CA VAL A 811 -9.35 -60.70 4.69
C VAL A 811 -10.34 -61.65 5.36
N ILE A 812 -10.46 -62.87 4.83
CA ILE A 812 -11.44 -63.88 5.26
C ILE A 812 -10.70 -65.17 5.65
N THR A 813 -10.87 -65.61 6.89
CA THR A 813 -10.26 -66.85 7.41
C THR A 813 -11.22 -68.04 7.35
N GLN A 814 -10.68 -69.23 7.58
CA GLN A 814 -11.35 -70.52 7.44
C GLN A 814 -12.58 -70.69 8.35
N ASP A 815 -12.65 -69.99 9.47
CA ASP A 815 -13.78 -69.98 10.41
C ASP A 815 -14.86 -68.93 10.07
N ALA A 816 -14.74 -68.30 8.90
CA ALA A 816 -15.54 -67.16 8.43
C ALA A 816 -15.30 -65.85 9.20
N SER A 817 -14.26 -65.77 10.04
CA SER A 817 -13.88 -64.49 10.62
C SER A 817 -13.33 -63.56 9.54
N THR A 818 -13.66 -62.28 9.63
CA THR A 818 -13.25 -61.28 8.64
C THR A 818 -12.53 -60.12 9.31
N LYS A 819 -11.63 -59.48 8.56
CA LYS A 819 -11.05 -58.19 8.92
C LYS A 819 -10.96 -57.31 7.69
N THR A 820 -11.57 -56.14 7.78
CA THR A 820 -11.58 -55.15 6.70
C THR A 820 -10.54 -54.07 6.96
N TYR A 821 -9.79 -53.73 5.91
CA TYR A 821 -8.84 -52.64 5.85
C TYR A 821 -9.37 -51.58 4.88
N ASN A 822 -9.70 -50.40 5.41
CA ASN A 822 -10.20 -49.25 4.66
C ASN A 822 -9.05 -48.30 4.35
N LEU A 823 -8.86 -47.96 3.08
CA LEU A 823 -7.86 -47.00 2.65
C LEU A 823 -8.57 -45.82 1.99
N THR A 824 -8.26 -44.61 2.45
CA THR A 824 -8.67 -43.36 1.79
C THR A 824 -7.45 -42.77 1.08
N ILE A 825 -7.48 -42.79 -0.24
CA ILE A 825 -6.42 -42.24 -1.09
C ILE A 825 -6.86 -40.88 -1.61
N ASN A 826 -6.25 -39.81 -1.11
CA ASN A 826 -6.52 -38.45 -1.55
C ASN A 826 -5.59 -38.09 -2.71
N ARG A 827 -6.16 -37.88 -3.90
CA ARG A 827 -5.47 -37.35 -5.07
C ARG A 827 -5.64 -35.83 -5.08
N GLU A 828 -4.55 -35.09 -4.95
CA GLU A 828 -4.59 -33.62 -4.84
C GLU A 828 -5.23 -32.94 -6.05
N ALA A 829 -5.88 -31.79 -5.80
CA ALA A 829 -6.38 -30.90 -6.86
C ALA A 829 -5.22 -30.12 -7.51
N ASN A 830 -5.38 -29.80 -8.79
CA ASN A 830 -4.39 -29.06 -9.54
C ASN A 830 -4.60 -27.54 -9.38
N GLU A 831 -3.88 -26.92 -8.43
CA GLU A 831 -4.00 -25.49 -8.12
C GLU A 831 -2.81 -24.68 -8.62
N ALA A 832 -3.08 -23.66 -9.43
CA ALA A 832 -2.08 -22.75 -10.01
C ALA A 832 -2.03 -21.39 -9.29
N THR A 833 -2.40 -21.29 -8.01
CA THR A 833 -2.42 -20.00 -7.26
C THR A 833 -1.16 -19.77 -6.42
N LEU A 834 -0.96 -18.54 -5.95
CA LEU A 834 0.07 -18.18 -4.95
C LEU A 834 -0.47 -18.18 -3.51
N SER A 835 0.38 -18.57 -2.56
CA SER A 835 0.19 -18.43 -1.11
C SER A 835 0.92 -17.21 -0.52
N SER A 836 1.93 -16.68 -1.21
CA SER A 836 2.55 -15.39 -0.87
C SER A 836 3.18 -14.71 -2.09
N LEU A 837 3.29 -13.38 -2.04
CA LEU A 837 4.08 -12.58 -2.98
C LEU A 837 4.78 -11.46 -2.21
N THR A 838 6.10 -11.43 -2.23
CA THR A 838 6.89 -10.36 -1.58
C THR A 838 7.88 -9.74 -2.55
N LEU A 839 8.22 -8.48 -2.28
CA LEU A 839 9.16 -7.68 -3.08
C LEU A 839 10.38 -7.35 -2.22
N SER A 840 11.57 -7.26 -2.83
CA SER A 840 12.78 -6.84 -2.10
C SER A 840 12.75 -5.37 -1.67
N GLN A 841 11.98 -4.53 -2.37
CA GLN A 841 11.67 -3.13 -2.03
C GLN A 841 10.26 -2.77 -2.53
N GLY A 842 9.66 -1.73 -1.95
CA GLY A 842 8.27 -1.34 -2.25
C GLY A 842 7.24 -2.15 -1.46
N VAL A 843 6.00 -1.67 -1.46
CA VAL A 843 4.85 -2.30 -0.79
C VAL A 843 3.77 -2.59 -1.84
N LEU A 844 3.26 -3.81 -1.86
CA LEU A 844 2.17 -4.19 -2.77
C LEU A 844 0.89 -3.43 -2.42
N SER A 845 0.22 -2.90 -3.43
CA SER A 845 -1.10 -2.30 -3.34
C SER A 845 -2.03 -2.96 -4.37
N PRO A 846 -3.13 -3.61 -3.95
CA PRO A 846 -3.51 -3.90 -2.56
C PRO A 846 -2.53 -4.86 -1.87
N ALA A 847 -2.66 -5.04 -0.55
CA ALA A 847 -1.92 -6.08 0.16
C ALA A 847 -2.22 -7.47 -0.44
N PHE A 848 -1.24 -8.39 -0.42
CA PHE A 848 -1.38 -9.68 -1.08
C PHE A 848 -2.61 -10.46 -0.61
N ALA A 849 -3.39 -10.95 -1.57
CA ALA A 849 -4.50 -11.87 -1.36
C ALA A 849 -4.54 -12.87 -2.52
N THR A 850 -4.72 -14.17 -2.22
CA THR A 850 -4.60 -15.26 -3.21
C THR A 850 -5.46 -15.08 -4.47
N ALA A 851 -6.66 -14.49 -4.33
CA ALA A 851 -7.59 -14.27 -5.44
C ALA A 851 -7.30 -12.99 -6.26
N THR A 852 -6.42 -12.11 -5.79
CA THR A 852 -6.07 -10.86 -6.48
C THR A 852 -4.88 -11.12 -7.41
N THR A 853 -5.07 -10.85 -8.71
CA THR A 853 -4.07 -11.10 -9.76
C THR A 853 -3.36 -9.84 -10.26
N SER A 854 -3.72 -8.65 -9.77
CA SER A 854 -3.11 -7.39 -10.16
C SER A 854 -2.72 -6.58 -8.93
N TYR A 855 -1.48 -6.11 -8.94
CA TYR A 855 -0.88 -5.31 -7.88
C TYR A 855 -0.11 -4.15 -8.49
N THR A 856 0.03 -3.08 -7.72
CA THR A 856 0.87 -1.94 -8.05
C THR A 856 1.84 -1.65 -6.90
N THR A 857 2.96 -1.03 -7.22
CA THR A 857 3.90 -0.48 -6.24
C THR A 857 4.74 0.63 -6.87
N THR A 858 5.32 1.49 -6.03
CA THR A 858 6.23 2.55 -6.46
C THR A 858 7.57 2.40 -5.75
N VAL A 859 8.67 2.54 -6.49
CA VAL A 859 10.04 2.49 -5.97
C VAL A 859 10.81 3.75 -6.36
N GLU A 860 11.78 4.13 -5.54
CA GLU A 860 12.62 5.31 -5.79
C GLU A 860 13.45 5.16 -7.08
N ASN A 861 13.88 6.28 -7.66
CA ASN A 861 14.68 6.27 -8.88
C ASN A 861 15.99 5.45 -8.75
N ALA A 862 16.58 5.40 -7.56
CA ALA A 862 17.81 4.64 -7.29
C ALA A 862 17.63 3.10 -7.40
N VAL A 863 16.39 2.60 -7.38
CA VAL A 863 16.09 1.17 -7.48
C VAL A 863 16.07 0.75 -8.96
N ASP A 864 17.20 0.28 -9.47
CA ASP A 864 17.36 -0.16 -10.86
C ASP A 864 16.90 -1.60 -11.12
N SER A 865 16.65 -2.38 -10.06
CA SER A 865 16.22 -3.76 -10.14
C SER A 865 15.42 -4.18 -8.89
N LEU A 866 14.55 -5.17 -9.06
CA LEU A 866 13.68 -5.69 -8.01
C LEU A 866 13.66 -7.22 -8.02
N THR A 867 13.83 -7.85 -6.86
CA THR A 867 13.61 -9.29 -6.71
C THR A 867 12.18 -9.55 -6.25
N VAL A 868 11.45 -10.38 -6.99
CA VAL A 868 10.07 -10.78 -6.70
C VAL A 868 10.08 -12.21 -6.18
N THR A 869 9.59 -12.44 -4.97
CA THR A 869 9.59 -13.76 -4.30
C THR A 869 8.16 -14.29 -4.14
N PRO A 870 7.60 -14.94 -5.17
CA PRO A 870 6.33 -15.65 -5.08
C PRO A 870 6.48 -17.03 -4.44
N THR A 871 5.45 -17.48 -3.72
CA THR A 871 5.33 -18.86 -3.20
C THR A 871 4.04 -19.46 -3.73
N ALA A 872 4.10 -20.60 -4.42
CA ALA A 872 2.91 -21.30 -4.89
C ALA A 872 2.08 -21.88 -3.73
N THR A 873 0.77 -22.02 -3.92
CA THR A 873 -0.10 -22.74 -2.98
C THR A 873 0.17 -24.24 -3.03
N ASN A 874 0.31 -24.80 -4.24
CA ASN A 874 0.67 -26.21 -4.44
C ASN A 874 2.20 -26.35 -4.60
N SER A 875 2.83 -27.23 -3.83
CA SER A 875 4.29 -27.42 -3.82
C SER A 875 4.83 -28.09 -5.11
N GLY A 876 3.97 -28.71 -5.91
CA GLY A 876 4.28 -29.26 -7.23
C GLY A 876 4.05 -28.28 -8.39
N ALA A 877 3.52 -27.07 -8.12
CA ALA A 877 3.39 -26.04 -9.14
C ALA A 877 4.76 -25.40 -9.46
N THR A 878 4.93 -24.93 -10.69
CA THR A 878 6.10 -24.17 -11.11
C THR A 878 5.75 -22.68 -11.16
N VAL A 879 6.71 -21.83 -10.80
CA VAL A 879 6.54 -20.36 -10.81
C VAL A 879 7.66 -19.73 -11.59
N THR A 880 7.30 -18.87 -12.54
CA THR A 880 8.26 -18.03 -13.27
C THR A 880 7.94 -16.55 -13.06
N VAL A 881 8.99 -15.72 -13.07
CA VAL A 881 8.91 -14.26 -13.02
C VAL A 881 9.49 -13.74 -14.33
N ASN A 882 8.66 -13.09 -15.15
CA ASN A 882 8.99 -12.70 -16.53
C ASN A 882 9.58 -13.85 -17.37
N GLY A 883 9.05 -15.06 -17.18
CA GLY A 883 9.53 -16.28 -17.86
C GLY A 883 10.89 -16.80 -17.37
N GLN A 884 11.43 -16.27 -16.27
CA GLN A 884 12.67 -16.73 -15.62
C GLN A 884 12.40 -17.30 -14.22
N ALA A 885 13.38 -17.94 -13.60
CA ALA A 885 13.26 -18.42 -12.21
C ALA A 885 13.12 -17.23 -11.22
N SER A 886 12.33 -17.41 -10.16
CA SER A 886 11.97 -16.35 -9.19
C SER A 886 13.14 -15.72 -8.41
N SER A 887 14.33 -16.32 -8.44
CA SER A 887 15.53 -15.78 -7.78
C SER A 887 16.30 -14.75 -8.60
N VAL A 888 15.87 -14.47 -9.84
CA VAL A 888 16.55 -13.53 -10.75
C VAL A 888 15.98 -12.12 -10.55
N PRO A 889 16.82 -11.09 -10.26
CA PRO A 889 16.37 -9.71 -10.19
C PRO A 889 15.81 -9.22 -11.53
N VAL A 890 14.70 -8.49 -11.49
CA VAL A 890 14.06 -7.86 -12.65
C VAL A 890 14.58 -6.43 -12.78
N ASN A 891 15.24 -6.11 -13.89
CA ASN A 891 15.71 -4.75 -14.16
C ASN A 891 14.53 -3.81 -14.44
N LEU A 892 14.57 -2.61 -13.88
CA LEU A 892 13.54 -1.59 -14.00
C LEU A 892 14.02 -0.43 -14.86
N THR A 893 13.21 -0.06 -15.85
CA THR A 893 13.31 1.25 -16.52
C THR A 893 12.60 2.31 -15.70
N VAL A 894 12.99 3.57 -15.86
CA VAL A 894 12.24 4.68 -15.25
C VAL A 894 10.82 4.72 -15.83
N GLY A 895 9.82 4.98 -14.98
CA GLY A 895 8.40 4.89 -15.33
C GLY A 895 7.78 3.55 -14.96
N SER A 896 6.69 3.18 -15.64
CA SER A 896 5.94 1.94 -15.36
C SER A 896 6.68 0.72 -15.92
N ASN A 897 6.80 -0.32 -15.09
CA ASN A 897 7.37 -1.62 -15.44
C ASN A 897 6.35 -2.70 -15.05
N ILE A 898 5.95 -3.54 -16.00
CA ILE A 898 5.03 -4.65 -15.73
C ILE A 898 5.86 -5.91 -15.46
N ILE A 899 5.74 -6.45 -14.26
CA ILE A 899 6.30 -7.75 -13.89
C ILE A 899 5.18 -8.79 -13.93
N THR A 900 5.40 -9.85 -14.70
CA THR A 900 4.49 -10.99 -14.81
C THR A 900 5.00 -12.14 -13.96
N ILE A 901 4.14 -12.72 -13.14
CA ILE A 901 4.40 -13.95 -12.39
C ILE A 901 3.44 -15.00 -12.89
N GLU A 902 3.97 -15.99 -13.61
CA GLU A 902 3.17 -17.10 -14.13
C GLU A 902 3.33 -18.30 -13.21
N VAL A 903 2.20 -18.77 -12.69
CA VAL A 903 2.13 -20.00 -11.90
C VAL A 903 1.49 -21.06 -12.76
N THR A 904 2.20 -22.15 -12.99
CA THR A 904 1.67 -23.33 -13.70
C THR A 904 1.45 -24.43 -12.68
N GLY A 905 0.22 -24.94 -12.60
CA GLY A 905 -0.16 -26.07 -11.76
C GLY A 905 0.67 -27.33 -12.06
N SER A 906 0.60 -28.30 -11.15
CA SER A 906 1.34 -29.57 -11.25
C SER A 906 0.97 -30.43 -12.46
N ASP A 907 -0.17 -30.18 -13.11
CA ASP A 907 -0.56 -30.79 -14.39
C ASP A 907 0.18 -30.22 -15.62
N SER A 908 0.98 -29.16 -15.46
CA SER A 908 1.63 -28.43 -16.56
C SER A 908 0.68 -27.82 -17.60
N VAL A 909 -0.61 -27.68 -17.28
CA VAL A 909 -1.66 -27.14 -18.18
C VAL A 909 -2.39 -25.96 -17.55
N SER A 910 -2.73 -26.03 -16.26
CA SER A 910 -3.48 -24.98 -15.58
C SER A 910 -2.56 -23.82 -15.21
N THR A 911 -2.83 -22.62 -15.70
CA THR A 911 -1.98 -21.43 -15.47
C THR A 911 -2.78 -20.27 -14.88
N ILE A 912 -2.20 -19.57 -13.90
CA ILE A 912 -2.67 -18.24 -13.45
C ILE A 912 -1.49 -17.26 -13.55
N THR A 913 -1.78 -16.07 -14.07
CA THR A 913 -0.81 -14.97 -14.14
C THR A 913 -1.15 -13.90 -13.12
N TYR A 914 -0.19 -13.55 -12.28
CA TYR A 914 -0.22 -12.37 -11.42
C TYR A 914 0.62 -11.27 -12.07
N THR A 915 0.18 -10.02 -11.92
CA THR A 915 0.87 -8.84 -12.45
C THR A 915 1.23 -7.88 -11.32
N VAL A 916 2.45 -7.36 -11.35
CA VAL A 916 2.91 -6.28 -10.48
C VAL A 916 3.38 -5.14 -11.37
N GLU A 917 2.60 -4.06 -11.39
CA GLU A 917 3.03 -2.81 -12.02
C GLU A 917 3.92 -2.03 -11.05
N VAL A 918 5.20 -1.95 -11.37
CA VAL A 918 6.22 -1.23 -10.60
C VAL A 918 6.49 0.10 -11.27
N THR A 919 6.11 1.21 -10.63
CA THR A 919 6.50 2.54 -11.07
C THR A 919 7.85 2.92 -10.45
N ARG A 920 8.91 2.96 -11.26
CA ARG A 920 10.21 3.52 -10.85
C ARG A 920 10.18 5.02 -11.09
N GLN A 921 10.40 5.81 -10.04
CA GLN A 921 10.35 7.27 -10.14
C GLN A 921 11.39 7.85 -11.11
N GLU A 922 11.08 8.99 -11.72
CA GLU A 922 12.04 9.81 -12.49
C GLU A 922 13.20 10.28 -11.61
N PRO A 923 14.41 10.47 -12.16
CA PRO A 923 15.51 11.04 -11.41
C PRO A 923 15.14 12.47 -11.02
N LYS A 924 15.27 12.78 -9.73
CA LYS A 924 15.17 14.17 -9.26
C LYS A 924 16.32 14.95 -9.90
N THR A 925 16.02 15.95 -10.73
CA THR A 925 17.05 16.85 -11.27
C THR A 925 17.61 17.69 -10.12
N LYS A 926 18.94 17.74 -10.01
CA LYS A 926 19.65 18.58 -9.04
C LYS A 926 19.40 20.05 -9.40
N GLU A 927 18.88 20.84 -8.47
CA GLU A 927 18.63 22.27 -8.69
C GLU A 927 19.94 23.06 -8.59
N ILE A 928 20.25 23.84 -9.62
CA ILE A 928 21.40 24.76 -9.65
C ILE A 928 20.88 26.14 -9.24
N GLY A 929 21.31 26.64 -8.09
CA GLY A 929 20.97 27.99 -7.59
C GLY A 929 22.12 28.98 -7.72
N CYS A 930 21.83 30.26 -7.52
CA CYS A 930 22.83 31.32 -7.37
C CYS A 930 22.83 31.94 -5.97
N SER A 931 24.00 32.41 -5.58
CA SER A 931 24.28 33.14 -4.36
C SER A 931 24.80 34.53 -4.74
N TYR A 932 24.27 35.59 -4.13
CA TYR A 932 24.64 36.97 -4.46
C TYR A 932 24.58 37.93 -3.28
N GLN A 933 25.38 38.98 -3.35
CA GLN A 933 25.42 40.05 -2.35
C GLN A 933 25.64 41.40 -3.01
N THR A 934 25.15 42.46 -2.37
CA THR A 934 25.30 43.84 -2.84
C THR A 934 26.04 44.70 -1.82
N HIS A 935 26.77 45.70 -2.32
CA HIS A 935 27.40 46.73 -1.52
C HIS A 935 26.48 47.95 -1.47
N VAL A 936 25.96 48.28 -0.28
CA VAL A 936 24.98 49.34 -0.08
C VAL A 936 25.63 50.57 0.56
N GLU A 937 25.26 51.77 0.11
CA GLU A 937 25.71 53.02 0.70
C GLU A 937 25.60 53.03 2.23
N ASN A 938 26.66 53.46 2.92
CA ASN A 938 26.76 53.58 4.38
C ASN A 938 26.59 52.26 5.17
N ILE A 939 26.39 51.12 4.49
CA ILE A 939 26.27 49.78 5.10
C ILE A 939 27.48 48.93 4.73
N GLY A 940 27.92 48.98 3.47
CA GLY A 940 28.96 48.11 2.93
C GLY A 940 28.39 46.84 2.28
N TRP A 941 29.23 45.82 2.12
CA TRP A 941 28.80 44.50 1.65
C TRP A 941 27.85 43.83 2.65
N GLN A 942 26.66 43.46 2.19
CA GLN A 942 25.72 42.62 2.94
C GLN A 942 26.08 41.13 2.78
N GLY A 943 25.42 40.25 3.55
CA GLY A 943 25.60 38.80 3.39
C GLY A 943 25.12 38.29 2.03
N PHE A 944 25.65 37.14 1.62
CA PHE A 944 25.13 36.40 0.46
C PHE A 944 23.71 35.92 0.73
N VAL A 945 22.86 36.02 -0.29
CA VAL A 945 21.50 35.50 -0.31
C VAL A 945 21.37 34.53 -1.47
N SER A 946 20.51 33.53 -1.33
CA SER A 946 20.27 32.51 -2.35
C SER A 946 19.22 32.95 -3.38
N ASP A 947 18.93 32.08 -4.35
CA ASP A 947 17.91 32.28 -5.39
C ASP A 947 16.59 32.86 -4.84
N GLY A 948 16.15 33.96 -5.46
CA GLY A 948 14.87 34.62 -5.20
C GLY A 948 14.84 35.58 -4.01
N GLU A 949 15.83 35.53 -3.13
CA GLU A 949 15.93 36.38 -1.94
C GLU A 949 16.31 37.84 -2.26
N ILE A 950 16.05 38.78 -1.36
CA ILE A 950 16.39 40.20 -1.62
C ILE A 950 17.83 40.48 -1.18
N SER A 951 18.66 40.98 -2.10
CA SER A 951 19.93 41.64 -1.76
C SER A 951 19.82 43.15 -1.96
N GLY A 952 20.16 43.94 -0.94
CA GLY A 952 20.01 45.40 -0.92
C GLY A 952 19.08 45.90 0.19
N THR A 953 18.49 47.08 -0.03
CA THR A 953 17.51 47.69 0.88
C THR A 953 16.31 48.21 0.11
N GLU A 954 15.11 47.74 0.45
CA GLU A 954 13.86 48.27 -0.10
C GLU A 954 13.32 49.42 0.78
N GLY A 955 13.00 50.56 0.18
CA GLY A 955 12.34 51.68 0.87
C GLY A 955 13.21 52.51 1.81
N GLN A 956 14.51 52.22 1.93
CA GLN A 956 15.45 52.95 2.80
C GLN A 956 16.17 54.11 2.09
N SER A 957 15.98 54.25 0.78
CA SER A 957 16.62 55.29 -0.04
C SER A 957 18.15 55.24 -0.10
N LEU A 958 18.75 54.05 0.05
CA LEU A 958 20.19 53.83 -0.07
C LEU A 958 20.51 53.23 -1.45
N ARG A 959 21.62 53.66 -2.05
CA ARG A 959 22.07 53.16 -3.37
C ARG A 959 22.85 51.85 -3.23
N LEU A 960 22.67 50.95 -4.20
CA LEU A 960 23.65 49.93 -4.50
C LEU A 960 24.86 50.58 -5.17
N GLU A 961 26.06 50.21 -4.76
CA GLU A 961 27.34 50.68 -5.34
C GLU A 961 28.10 49.54 -6.05
N GLY A 962 27.86 48.28 -5.66
CA GLY A 962 28.45 47.09 -6.28
C GLY A 962 27.66 45.81 -6.01
N ILE A 963 27.94 44.75 -6.78
CA ILE A 963 27.32 43.43 -6.67
C ILE A 963 28.32 42.31 -6.96
N LYS A 964 28.15 41.16 -6.30
CA LYS A 964 28.79 39.88 -6.60
C LYS A 964 27.73 38.80 -6.74
N ILE A 965 27.86 37.95 -7.74
CA ILE A 965 26.96 36.83 -8.04
C ILE A 965 27.82 35.60 -8.37
N GLU A 966 27.49 34.45 -7.80
CA GLU A 966 28.14 33.15 -8.00
C GLU A 966 27.09 32.04 -8.07
N LEU A 967 27.36 30.91 -8.74
CA LEU A 967 26.47 29.73 -8.74
C LEU A 967 26.91 28.70 -7.68
N ASP A 968 25.96 28.13 -6.95
CA ASP A 968 26.19 27.22 -5.81
C ASP A 968 26.73 25.84 -6.24
N ASP A 969 26.41 25.41 -7.46
CA ASP A 969 26.87 24.15 -8.05
C ASP A 969 27.23 24.36 -9.53
N GLN A 970 28.51 24.21 -9.84
CA GLN A 970 29.11 24.65 -11.10
C GLN A 970 29.25 23.44 -12.05
N GLU A 971 28.15 22.75 -12.37
CA GLU A 971 28.12 21.65 -13.35
C GLU A 971 28.38 22.18 -14.78
N ASN A 972 29.60 22.64 -15.06
CA ASN A 972 29.98 23.33 -16.30
C ASN A 972 29.02 24.49 -16.68
N LEU A 973 28.36 25.09 -15.68
CA LEU A 973 27.54 26.29 -15.77
C LEU A 973 28.25 27.39 -15.00
N GLY A 974 28.43 28.56 -15.60
CA GLY A 974 29.01 29.75 -14.98
C GLY A 974 28.12 30.97 -15.20
N ILE A 975 28.47 32.10 -14.60
CA ILE A 975 27.68 33.34 -14.70
C ILE A 975 28.55 34.53 -15.08
N GLU A 976 28.02 35.43 -15.91
CA GLU A 976 28.63 36.72 -16.21
C GLU A 976 27.63 37.86 -16.01
N TYR A 977 28.11 39.00 -15.50
CA TYR A 977 27.26 40.15 -15.22
C TYR A 977 28.00 41.47 -15.35
N ALA A 978 27.26 42.53 -15.66
CA ALA A 978 27.77 43.88 -15.82
C ALA A 978 26.76 44.90 -15.27
N SER A 979 27.27 45.95 -14.63
CA SER A 979 26.44 47.03 -14.07
C SER A 979 26.63 48.34 -14.85
N TYR A 980 25.57 49.15 -14.92
CA TYR A 980 25.64 50.54 -15.36
C TYR A 980 25.87 51.43 -14.14
N VAL A 981 26.99 52.14 -14.11
CA VAL A 981 27.39 52.98 -12.97
C VAL A 981 27.26 54.45 -13.33
N GLU A 982 26.78 55.26 -12.39
CA GLU A 982 26.66 56.70 -12.51
C GLU A 982 27.97 57.35 -13.01
N ASN A 983 27.85 58.27 -13.97
CA ASN A 983 28.98 59.00 -14.60
C ASN A 983 30.04 58.12 -15.30
N ILE A 984 29.85 56.80 -15.37
CA ILE A 984 30.75 55.84 -16.05
C ILE A 984 30.03 55.15 -17.21
N GLY A 985 28.79 54.72 -17.00
CA GLY A 985 28.01 53.91 -17.94
C GLY A 985 28.17 52.41 -17.70
N TRP A 986 27.85 51.60 -18.71
CA TRP A 986 28.03 50.14 -18.67
C TRP A 986 29.50 49.77 -18.50
N GLN A 987 29.81 49.01 -17.46
CA GLN A 987 31.12 48.39 -17.27
C GLN A 987 31.26 47.10 -18.10
N GLY A 988 32.47 46.52 -18.11
CA GLY A 988 32.70 45.20 -18.71
C GLY A 988 32.07 44.08 -17.88
N PHE A 989 31.74 42.96 -18.53
CA PHE A 989 31.27 41.76 -17.83
C PHE A 989 32.35 41.19 -16.92
N VAL A 990 31.94 40.81 -15.71
CA VAL A 990 32.73 40.05 -14.74
C VAL A 990 32.05 38.69 -14.52
N SER A 991 32.77 37.72 -13.95
CA SER A 991 32.27 36.35 -13.76
C SER A 991 32.26 35.94 -12.29
N ASP A 992 31.48 34.92 -11.95
CA ASP A 992 31.41 34.21 -10.65
C ASP A 992 32.23 34.83 -9.49
N GLY A 993 31.54 35.54 -8.59
CA GLY A 993 32.10 36.11 -7.36
C GLY A 993 32.90 37.43 -7.53
N GLU A 994 33.21 37.86 -8.75
CA GLU A 994 33.91 39.12 -9.03
C GLU A 994 33.02 40.37 -8.86
N ILE A 995 33.61 41.53 -8.59
CA ILE A 995 32.82 42.75 -8.33
C ILE A 995 32.39 43.42 -9.64
N SER A 996 31.08 43.64 -9.81
CA SER A 996 30.52 44.58 -10.79
C SER A 996 30.01 45.84 -10.09
N GLY A 997 30.54 47.01 -10.44
CA GLY A 997 30.26 48.29 -9.78
C GLY A 997 31.51 49.01 -9.30
N THR A 998 31.38 49.79 -8.21
CA THR A 998 32.49 50.48 -7.55
C THR A 998 32.43 50.29 -6.04
N GLU A 999 33.61 50.20 -5.42
CA GLU A 999 33.74 50.16 -3.96
C GLU A 999 34.47 51.44 -3.50
N GLY A 1000 33.88 52.18 -2.56
CA GLY A 1000 34.48 53.37 -1.96
C GLY A 1000 34.54 54.62 -2.84
N GLN A 1001 33.89 54.63 -4.01
CA GLN A 1001 33.82 55.80 -4.90
C GLN A 1001 32.51 56.60 -4.78
N ALA A 1002 31.54 56.10 -4.00
CA ALA A 1002 30.23 56.72 -3.80
C ALA A 1002 29.41 56.92 -5.10
N LEU A 1003 29.55 56.01 -6.08
CA LEU A 1003 28.79 56.01 -7.32
C LEU A 1003 27.67 54.96 -7.28
N GLN A 1004 26.47 55.33 -7.73
CA GLN A 1004 25.31 54.44 -7.75
C GLN A 1004 25.30 53.49 -8.96
N LEU A 1005 24.83 52.26 -8.74
CA LEU A 1005 24.35 51.40 -9.81
C LEU A 1005 22.98 51.91 -10.28
N GLU A 1006 22.77 51.97 -11.59
CA GLU A 1006 21.47 52.33 -12.18
C GLU A 1006 20.83 51.17 -12.94
N ALA A 1007 21.61 50.21 -13.44
CA ALA A 1007 21.11 49.04 -14.15
C ALA A 1007 22.09 47.86 -14.08
N ILE A 1008 21.63 46.66 -14.42
CA ILE A 1008 22.43 45.42 -14.47
C ILE A 1008 22.02 44.53 -15.65
N LYS A 1009 22.96 43.71 -16.14
CA LYS A 1009 22.75 42.58 -17.05
C LYS A 1009 23.40 41.34 -16.46
N ILE A 1010 22.74 40.20 -16.58
CA ILE A 1010 23.22 38.92 -16.04
C ILE A 1010 22.94 37.83 -17.08
N ASN A 1011 23.94 37.03 -17.39
CA ASN A 1011 23.85 35.95 -18.36
C ASN A 1011 24.52 34.68 -17.83
N LEU A 1012 23.97 33.53 -18.20
CA LEU A 1012 24.62 32.24 -17.93
C LEU A 1012 25.63 31.92 -19.03
N THR A 1013 26.72 31.28 -18.64
CA THR A 1013 27.82 30.85 -19.50
C THR A 1013 28.17 29.39 -19.22
N GLY A 1014 29.04 28.78 -20.02
CA GLY A 1014 29.42 27.37 -19.89
C GLY A 1014 28.59 26.41 -20.76
N GLU A 1015 28.93 25.12 -20.72
CA GLU A 1015 28.36 24.08 -21.61
C GLU A 1015 26.89 23.81 -21.32
N ASN A 1016 26.44 24.06 -20.09
CA ASN A 1016 25.07 23.82 -19.67
C ASN A 1016 24.19 25.07 -19.71
N ALA A 1017 24.69 26.23 -20.19
CA ALA A 1017 23.91 27.48 -20.24
C ALA A 1017 22.58 27.35 -21.02
N ASP A 1018 22.56 26.52 -22.06
CA ASP A 1018 21.35 26.28 -22.87
C ASP A 1018 20.27 25.46 -22.14
N LYS A 1019 20.59 24.85 -20.99
CA LYS A 1019 19.67 24.07 -20.16
C LYS A 1019 19.01 24.88 -19.04
N TYR A 1020 19.40 26.13 -18.87
CA TYR A 1020 18.91 27.00 -17.81
C TYR A 1020 18.53 28.38 -18.36
N ASP A 1021 17.70 29.08 -17.62
CA ASP A 1021 17.38 30.49 -17.76
C ASP A 1021 17.78 31.19 -16.45
N ILE A 1022 18.28 32.42 -16.55
CA ILE A 1022 18.48 33.28 -15.40
C ILE A 1022 17.50 34.45 -15.46
N TYR A 1023 16.80 34.67 -14.35
CA TYR A 1023 15.81 35.71 -14.16
C TYR A 1023 16.30 36.67 -13.08
N TYR A 1024 16.15 37.97 -13.30
CA TYR A 1024 16.49 38.98 -12.30
C TYR A 1024 15.61 40.21 -12.40
N GLN A 1025 15.26 40.78 -11.26
CA GLN A 1025 14.54 42.05 -11.17
C GLN A 1025 15.24 42.98 -10.20
N VAL A 1026 15.10 44.29 -10.41
CA VAL A 1026 15.74 45.31 -9.57
C VAL A 1026 14.71 46.30 -9.04
N HIS A 1027 14.93 46.76 -7.81
CA HIS A 1027 14.18 47.86 -7.23
C HIS A 1027 14.91 49.17 -7.53
N ALA A 1028 14.30 50.05 -8.33
CA ALA A 1028 14.87 51.32 -8.75
C ALA A 1028 14.15 52.51 -8.10
N GLN A 1029 14.90 53.54 -7.75
CA GLN A 1029 14.38 54.76 -7.12
C GLN A 1029 13.24 55.36 -7.95
N ASN A 1030 12.09 55.61 -7.31
CA ASN A 1030 10.84 56.14 -7.89
C ASN A 1030 10.12 55.21 -8.89
N PHE A 1031 10.67 54.04 -9.21
CA PHE A 1031 10.01 53.03 -10.05
C PHE A 1031 9.52 51.84 -9.24
N GLY A 1032 10.11 51.60 -8.06
CA GLY A 1032 9.84 50.38 -7.30
C GLY A 1032 10.53 49.18 -7.94
N TRP A 1033 9.97 47.99 -7.73
CA TRP A 1033 10.38 46.80 -8.49
C TRP A 1033 9.94 46.95 -9.94
N LEU A 1034 10.91 46.90 -10.85
CA LEU A 1034 10.67 46.73 -12.28
C LEU A 1034 10.40 45.24 -12.59
N ASP A 1035 9.87 44.96 -13.78
CA ASP A 1035 9.61 43.60 -14.25
C ASP A 1035 10.91 42.76 -14.32
N TRP A 1036 10.76 41.44 -14.40
CA TRP A 1036 11.88 40.51 -14.52
C TRP A 1036 12.55 40.64 -15.89
N ALA A 1037 13.86 40.85 -15.88
CA ALA A 1037 14.74 40.63 -17.02
C ALA A 1037 15.20 39.17 -17.04
N ARG A 1038 15.64 38.71 -18.20
CA ARG A 1038 16.26 37.38 -18.33
C ARG A 1038 17.45 37.36 -19.28
N ASN A 1039 18.36 36.42 -19.08
CA ASN A 1039 19.37 36.00 -20.06
C ASN A 1039 20.06 37.15 -20.81
N GLY A 1040 20.64 38.09 -20.05
CA GLY A 1040 21.40 39.23 -20.58
C GLY A 1040 20.57 40.47 -20.94
N GLU A 1041 19.24 40.44 -20.80
CA GLU A 1041 18.38 41.64 -20.90
C GLU A 1041 18.79 42.68 -19.84
N ALA A 1042 18.68 43.97 -20.13
CA ALA A 1042 18.96 44.97 -19.10
C ALA A 1042 17.84 44.96 -18.04
N ALA A 1043 18.19 45.23 -16.78
CA ALA A 1043 17.25 45.53 -15.70
C ALA A 1043 17.64 46.86 -15.02
N GLY A 1044 16.72 47.80 -14.82
CA GLY A 1044 16.97 49.08 -14.14
C GLY A 1044 16.72 50.34 -14.97
N THR A 1045 17.36 51.46 -14.60
CA THR A 1045 17.07 52.82 -15.07
C THR A 1045 18.31 53.56 -15.62
N ALA A 1046 19.02 52.95 -16.57
CA ALA A 1046 20.31 53.48 -17.05
C ALA A 1046 20.20 54.88 -17.68
N GLY A 1047 21.04 55.81 -17.23
CA GLY A 1047 21.14 57.15 -17.79
C GLY A 1047 20.03 58.11 -17.36
N LEU A 1048 19.17 57.68 -16.43
CA LEU A 1048 18.11 58.52 -15.85
C LEU A 1048 18.50 59.14 -14.50
N GLY A 1049 19.63 58.71 -13.91
CA GLY A 1049 20.07 59.22 -12.61
C GLY A 1049 19.34 58.58 -11.41
N TYR A 1050 18.56 57.52 -11.62
CA TYR A 1050 17.87 56.80 -10.55
C TYR A 1050 18.69 55.58 -10.11
N ARG A 1051 18.99 55.51 -8.82
CA ARG A 1051 19.77 54.42 -8.20
C ARG A 1051 18.95 53.13 -8.12
N LEU A 1052 19.64 52.00 -8.20
CA LEU A 1052 19.14 50.72 -7.71
C LEU A 1052 19.26 50.69 -6.18
N GLU A 1053 18.27 50.08 -5.53
CA GLU A 1053 18.21 49.93 -4.08
C GLU A 1053 18.24 48.46 -3.66
N ALA A 1054 17.72 47.53 -4.50
CA ALA A 1054 17.74 46.09 -4.25
C ALA A 1054 17.66 45.25 -5.54
N ILE A 1055 17.97 43.95 -5.45
CA ILE A 1055 17.92 42.97 -6.55
C ILE A 1055 17.44 41.60 -6.06
N LYS A 1056 16.77 40.86 -6.94
CA LYS A 1056 16.51 39.42 -6.84
C LYS A 1056 17.03 38.71 -8.09
N ILE A 1057 17.58 37.51 -7.93
CA ILE A 1057 18.12 36.68 -9.02
C ILE A 1057 17.66 35.23 -8.79
N VAL A 1058 17.21 34.55 -9.84
CA VAL A 1058 16.76 33.15 -9.83
C VAL A 1058 17.35 32.42 -11.03
N VAL A 1059 17.92 31.24 -10.81
CA VAL A 1059 18.32 30.31 -11.87
C VAL A 1059 17.26 29.21 -11.99
N ALA A 1060 16.78 28.95 -13.19
CA ALA A 1060 15.71 27.99 -13.43
C ALA A 1060 16.01 27.09 -14.63
N PRO A 1061 15.50 25.85 -14.68
CA PRO A 1061 15.57 25.03 -15.88
C PRO A 1061 14.98 25.74 -17.10
N LYS A 1062 15.56 25.48 -18.28
CA LYS A 1062 15.16 26.13 -19.53
C LYS A 1062 13.66 25.99 -19.78
N GLY A 1063 12.98 27.12 -20.01
CA GLY A 1063 11.56 27.13 -20.33
C GLY A 1063 10.62 26.93 -19.13
N GLN A 1064 11.14 26.92 -17.88
CA GLN A 1064 10.29 27.15 -16.72
C GLN A 1064 9.61 28.51 -16.80
N ALA A 1065 8.42 28.60 -16.17
CA ALA A 1065 7.67 29.84 -16.10
C ALA A 1065 8.48 30.93 -15.38
N VAL A 1066 8.46 32.15 -15.93
CA VAL A 1066 9.13 33.31 -15.32
C VAL A 1066 8.50 33.60 -13.95
N PRO A 1067 9.27 33.98 -12.91
CA PRO A 1067 8.71 34.26 -11.58
C PRO A 1067 7.69 35.42 -11.54
N GLY A 1068 7.63 36.27 -12.57
CA GLY A 1068 6.68 37.38 -12.70
C GLY A 1068 6.61 37.95 -14.11
N ASP A 1069 6.06 39.16 -14.24
CA ASP A 1069 5.96 39.89 -15.52
C ASP A 1069 7.35 40.27 -16.08
N THR A 1070 7.44 40.43 -17.41
CA THR A 1070 8.70 40.68 -18.16
C THR A 1070 8.59 41.84 -19.16
N GLN A 1071 7.55 42.67 -19.05
CA GLN A 1071 7.22 43.66 -20.08
C GLN A 1071 8.10 44.90 -20.00
N GLU A 1072 8.34 45.41 -18.79
CA GLU A 1072 9.11 46.64 -18.55
C GLU A 1072 10.27 46.46 -17.55
N PRO A 1073 11.24 45.56 -17.83
CA PRO A 1073 12.36 45.33 -16.90
C PRO A 1073 13.38 46.49 -16.88
N PHE A 1074 13.38 47.33 -17.91
CA PHE A 1074 14.41 48.36 -18.12
C PHE A 1074 13.88 49.64 -18.77
N VAL A 1075 14.37 50.77 -18.27
CA VAL A 1075 14.02 52.13 -18.75
C VAL A 1075 15.31 52.92 -19.00
N GLN A 1076 15.41 53.64 -20.11
CA GLN A 1076 16.60 54.41 -20.49
C GLN A 1076 16.25 55.79 -21.08
N SER A 1077 17.17 56.77 -20.94
CA SER A 1077 17.08 58.12 -21.52
C SER A 1077 17.48 58.27 -22.98
#